data_AF-A0A962Q3U4-F1
#
_entry.id   AF-A0A962Q3U4-F1
#
_cell.length_a   1.000
_cell.length_b   1.000
_cell.length_c   1.000
_cell.angle_alpha   90.00
_cell.angle_beta   90.00
_cell.angle_gamma   90.00
#
_symmetry.space_group_name_H-M   'P 1'
#
loop_
_entity.id
_entity.type
_entity.pdbx_description
1 polymer ?
#
loop_
_entity_poly.entity_id
_entity_poly.type
_entity_poly.pdbx_seq_one_letter_code
_entity_poly.pdbx_strand_id
1 'polypeptide(L)'
;MNRFNLTFSGEILAGEDIEQVKLRFAEKFGIDDQARLARFFSGETIILRRNLERKEAAELYHQLQLMGLAAALVKVTAADTVDALVDTAAREAAALEARQRQIAEEEARVAAERAEQERLQQATEEAARKAAEAAERKRQEQEESARKKAARATAKRKAAEEAAARKARRLQEKAEKAREKAEATARKKAELEERKRIAAEEEARHRVEREEQQRLAAEREARQQAELEAQRRRAAEEQARKQAELEAQQQLAAEDEARRQAEQHRQRLAAQQAERAQTRSGRPVKTPVKTGLDVPLRTPGESPEIGTPGQRKRQSGAPNFYKISPFRNSERVRTRAELARHRMRRAYTAGSVALALLLIATGTFLQSGARAVTTGASAVGISAISAPVLLAGESLLLHDRAGVATASLPLRALGVVALSPPLLFNREDALIAVGQLADDHSDSTQHTGWSVLHCDLAQPACTPFSPPLQDSHITAVALNPINGSVLLADSAAGRLLKLDRHGEQLATAQVALPDEPVLQLHGGLLWINSAEGPAISVFRYENDAFGSQLDEILLLPPGSEKLQQSRVRDFVWSGDAWWVYLQDDASGTGEVYRFDEEWNYLSTVPLAAGTAGPLQLVNWGSRTLINNPLTPAIQRFNAEGAAEVPFVSTSLQALISGQQRSARSADIAWHGSLLVLALAVIVCFGTGYVQGLRGLVYRPRREQGAEPLDDHTDALRWIEPVQDRQRQLQRTATFYGLAALAVVLLAVTLNVSAWQLAALLLALSGPAIALLLLSRQPVGHIGVLGDRLLLVDHSGQYHLAGGPRLHYRGPFLSIDDIVVYAGNRLLPAFSPAPLQRHISPPALGAIRVDHKTIAIKLLESRHPLALGAIAIAAATAAAVLLLLLQRLF
;
A
#
# COMPACT_ATOMS: atom_id res chain seq x y z
N MET A 1 0.91 1.63 -113.09
CA MET A 1 1.55 2.60 -112.17
C MET A 1 2.79 1.96 -111.58
N ASN A 2 3.94 2.64 -111.55
CA ASN A 2 5.17 2.09 -110.98
C ASN A 2 5.06 2.05 -109.44
N ARG A 3 5.17 0.86 -108.84
CA ARG A 3 5.21 0.67 -107.39
C ARG A 3 6.64 0.44 -106.91
N PHE A 4 6.93 0.87 -105.69
CA PHE A 4 8.27 0.81 -105.11
C PHE A 4 8.25 0.15 -103.74
N ASN A 5 9.31 -0.57 -103.42
CA ASN A 5 9.60 -1.02 -102.07
C ASN A 5 10.68 -0.10 -101.47
N LEU A 6 10.43 0.38 -100.25
CA LEU A 6 11.38 1.19 -99.50
C LEU A 6 12.21 0.27 -98.60
N THR A 7 13.51 0.18 -98.87
CA THR A 7 14.43 -0.70 -98.15
C THR A 7 15.46 0.10 -97.38
N PHE A 8 15.86 -0.41 -96.22
CA PHE A 8 16.82 0.21 -95.31
C PHE A 8 17.80 -0.85 -94.81
N SER A 9 19.10 -0.59 -94.91
CA SER A 9 20.18 -1.53 -94.57
C SER A 9 20.85 -1.23 -93.23
N GLY A 10 20.37 -0.26 -92.45
CA GLY A 10 21.01 0.13 -91.19
C GLY A 10 22.13 1.17 -91.35
N GLU A 11 22.40 1.65 -92.56
CA GLU A 11 23.45 2.65 -92.82
C GLU A 11 23.00 4.08 -92.48
N ILE A 12 23.87 4.81 -91.78
CA ILE A 12 23.68 6.21 -91.35
C ILE A 12 24.62 7.10 -92.19
N LEU A 13 24.12 8.25 -92.65
CA LEU A 13 24.88 9.20 -93.46
C LEU A 13 26.06 9.79 -92.67
N ALA A 14 27.20 9.97 -93.35
CA ALA A 14 28.42 10.46 -92.73
C ALA A 14 28.24 11.89 -92.18
N GLY A 15 28.59 12.11 -90.91
CA GLY A 15 28.51 13.40 -90.23
C GLY A 15 27.33 13.56 -89.26
N GLU A 16 26.40 12.59 -89.24
CA GLU A 16 25.25 12.58 -88.31
C GLU A 16 25.54 11.79 -87.03
N ASP A 17 24.94 12.20 -85.90
CA ASP A 17 25.10 11.53 -84.60
C ASP A 17 24.26 10.23 -84.53
N ILE A 18 24.96 9.10 -84.40
CA ILE A 18 24.39 7.75 -84.48
C ILE A 18 23.25 7.54 -83.47
N GLU A 19 23.39 8.05 -82.24
CA GLU A 19 22.40 7.81 -81.20
C GLU A 19 21.15 8.68 -81.40
N GLN A 20 21.30 9.91 -81.88
CA GLN A 20 20.16 10.76 -82.23
C GLN A 20 19.38 10.22 -83.44
N VAL A 21 20.07 9.68 -84.44
CA VAL A 21 19.44 9.09 -85.62
C VAL A 21 18.63 7.85 -85.24
N LYS A 22 19.16 6.98 -84.38
CA LYS A 22 18.43 5.82 -83.86
C LYS A 22 17.19 6.22 -83.06
N LEU A 23 17.29 7.26 -82.22
CA LEU A 23 16.17 7.77 -81.44
C LEU A 23 15.05 8.30 -82.34
N ARG A 24 15.37 9.15 -83.31
CA ARG A 24 14.40 9.70 -84.27
C ARG A 24 13.76 8.59 -85.12
N PHE A 25 14.55 7.58 -85.51
CA PHE A 25 14.03 6.42 -86.22
C PHE A 25 13.05 5.61 -85.36
N ALA A 26 13.40 5.34 -84.10
CA ALA A 26 12.55 4.64 -83.15
C ALA A 26 11.23 5.38 -82.93
N GLU A 27 11.27 6.69 -82.72
CA GLU A 27 10.09 7.54 -82.55
C GLU A 27 9.19 7.52 -83.80
N LYS A 28 9.78 7.68 -85.00
CA LYS A 28 9.02 7.69 -86.25
C LYS A 28 8.27 6.38 -86.53
N PHE A 29 8.83 5.26 -86.10
CA PHE A 29 8.25 3.92 -86.31
C PHE A 29 7.60 3.31 -85.06
N GLY A 30 7.53 4.06 -83.94
CA GLY A 30 6.92 3.60 -82.68
C GLY A 30 7.59 2.36 -82.09
N ILE A 31 8.92 2.32 -82.08
CA ILE A 31 9.71 1.17 -81.60
C ILE A 31 10.26 1.50 -80.21
N ASP A 32 9.58 1.02 -79.16
CA ASP A 32 10.01 1.24 -77.76
C ASP A 32 11.05 0.20 -77.29
N ASP A 33 11.19 -0.91 -78.00
CA ASP A 33 12.10 -2.02 -77.65
C ASP A 33 13.51 -1.84 -78.27
N GLN A 34 14.51 -1.63 -77.40
CA GLN A 34 15.92 -1.47 -77.80
C GLN A 34 16.49 -2.69 -78.54
N ALA A 35 16.08 -3.92 -78.19
CA ALA A 35 16.59 -5.12 -78.86
C ALA A 35 16.09 -5.19 -80.31
N ARG A 36 14.85 -4.77 -80.53
CA ARG A 36 14.24 -4.68 -81.86
C ARG A 36 14.86 -3.54 -82.69
N LEU A 37 15.14 -2.40 -82.06
CA LEU A 37 15.83 -1.27 -82.70
C LEU A 37 17.24 -1.67 -83.17
N ALA A 38 18.01 -2.36 -82.32
CA ALA A 38 19.35 -2.83 -82.67
C ALA A 38 19.35 -3.74 -83.92
N ARG A 39 18.28 -4.52 -84.13
CA ARG A 39 18.13 -5.39 -85.30
C ARG A 39 17.95 -4.62 -86.62
N PHE A 40 17.35 -3.42 -86.59
CA PHE A 40 17.21 -2.58 -87.79
C PHE A 40 18.53 -1.95 -88.24
N PHE A 41 19.50 -1.83 -87.32
CA PHE A 41 20.84 -1.31 -87.58
C PHE A 41 21.91 -2.42 -87.63
N SER A 42 21.48 -3.66 -87.91
CA SER A 42 22.36 -4.84 -87.97
C SER A 42 23.21 -4.94 -89.25
N GLY A 43 22.92 -4.12 -90.27
CA GLY A 43 23.50 -4.21 -91.61
C GLY A 43 22.67 -5.04 -92.60
N GLU A 44 21.61 -5.72 -92.14
CA GLU A 44 20.71 -6.49 -93.02
C GLU A 44 19.71 -5.57 -93.73
N THR A 45 19.54 -5.73 -95.04
CA THR A 45 18.58 -4.94 -95.83
C THR A 45 17.15 -5.36 -95.50
N ILE A 46 16.44 -4.52 -94.75
CA ILE A 46 15.05 -4.74 -94.34
C ILE A 46 14.12 -3.88 -95.18
N ILE A 47 13.00 -4.45 -95.61
CA ILE A 47 11.97 -3.70 -96.34
C ILE A 47 11.06 -3.00 -95.33
N LEU A 48 11.15 -1.68 -95.22
CA LEU A 48 10.35 -0.88 -94.29
C LEU A 48 8.88 -0.82 -94.74
N ARG A 49 8.63 -0.64 -96.04
CA ARG A 49 7.29 -0.72 -96.64
C ARG A 49 7.33 -1.22 -98.08
N ARG A 50 6.31 -2.00 -98.46
CA ARG A 50 6.16 -2.60 -99.80
C ARG A 50 5.06 -1.90 -100.60
N ASN A 51 5.14 -1.98 -101.93
CA ASN A 51 4.09 -1.57 -102.88
C ASN A 51 3.66 -0.09 -102.77
N LEU A 52 4.58 0.80 -102.39
CA LEU A 52 4.30 2.23 -102.30
C LEU A 52 4.09 2.84 -103.68
N GLU A 53 3.12 3.74 -103.78
CA GLU A 53 2.97 4.58 -104.97
C GLU A 53 4.13 5.57 -105.06
N ARG A 54 4.48 5.98 -106.29
CA ARG A 54 5.66 6.82 -106.54
C ARG A 54 5.74 8.07 -105.66
N LYS A 55 4.60 8.71 -105.38
CA LYS A 55 4.55 9.94 -104.55
C LYS A 55 4.85 9.64 -103.08
N GLU A 56 4.16 8.66 -102.50
CA GLU A 56 4.39 8.23 -101.11
C GLU A 56 5.80 7.67 -100.90
N ALA A 57 6.30 6.92 -101.88
CA ALA A 57 7.64 6.36 -101.85
C ALA A 57 8.72 7.45 -101.82
N ALA A 58 8.56 8.51 -102.63
CA ALA A 58 9.48 9.64 -102.66
C ALA A 58 9.43 10.47 -101.37
N GLU A 59 8.23 10.72 -100.82
CA GLU A 59 8.06 11.44 -99.56
C GLU A 59 8.72 10.71 -98.39
N LEU A 60 8.48 9.40 -98.26
CA LEU A 60 9.08 8.59 -97.19
C LEU A 60 10.60 8.45 -97.35
N TYR A 61 11.08 8.29 -98.58
CA TYR A 61 12.52 8.27 -98.86
C TYR A 61 13.21 9.57 -98.46
N HIS A 62 12.61 10.72 -98.80
CA HIS A 62 13.15 12.03 -98.44
C HIS A 62 13.14 12.26 -96.92
N GLN A 63 12.07 11.86 -96.23
CA GLN A 63 12.00 11.93 -94.77
C GLN A 63 13.09 11.10 -94.09
N LEU A 64 13.38 9.89 -94.59
CA LEU A 64 14.45 9.05 -94.04
C LEU A 64 15.83 9.70 -94.24
N GLN A 65 16.09 10.32 -95.39
CA GLN A 65 17.35 11.06 -95.62
C GLN A 65 17.50 12.28 -94.69
N LEU A 66 16.43 13.03 -94.44
CA LEU A 66 16.44 14.16 -93.50
C LEU A 66 16.71 13.73 -92.05
N MET A 67 16.43 12.46 -91.72
CA MET A 67 16.77 11.87 -90.43
C MET A 67 18.18 11.27 -90.41
N GLY A 68 18.99 11.45 -91.45
CA GLY A 68 20.36 10.95 -91.51
C GLY A 68 20.50 9.49 -91.95
N LEU A 69 19.47 8.89 -92.56
CA LEU A 69 19.46 7.46 -92.91
C LEU A 69 19.67 7.24 -94.41
N ALA A 70 20.47 6.23 -94.77
CA ALA A 70 20.60 5.76 -96.14
C ALA A 70 19.53 4.71 -96.45
N ALA A 71 18.45 5.14 -97.11
CA ALA A 71 17.42 4.24 -97.65
C ALA A 71 17.63 4.04 -99.16
N ALA A 72 17.00 3.00 -99.72
CA ALA A 72 16.96 2.76 -101.16
C ALA A 72 15.51 2.50 -101.62
N LEU A 73 15.16 3.04 -102.80
CA LEU A 73 13.87 2.79 -103.45
C LEU A 73 14.05 1.76 -104.57
N VAL A 74 13.52 0.56 -104.36
CA VAL A 74 13.59 -0.53 -105.34
C VAL A 74 12.28 -0.57 -106.12
N LYS A 75 12.35 -0.35 -107.45
CA LYS A 75 11.18 -0.40 -108.33
C LYS A 75 10.72 -1.85 -108.50
N VAL A 76 9.45 -2.12 -108.21
CA VAL A 76 8.85 -3.45 -108.44
C VAL A 76 8.61 -3.61 -109.94
N THR A 77 9.29 -4.57 -110.57
CA THR A 77 9.08 -4.94 -111.99
C THR A 77 8.01 -6.02 -112.10
N ALA A 78 7.25 -6.01 -113.19
CA ALA A 78 6.08 -6.88 -113.42
C ALA A 78 6.41 -8.39 -113.57
N ALA A 79 7.65 -8.82 -113.28
CA ALA A 79 8.07 -10.21 -113.26
C ALA A 79 7.83 -10.89 -111.89
N ASP A 80 7.64 -10.14 -110.80
CA ASP A 80 7.32 -10.72 -109.47
C ASP A 80 5.80 -10.89 -109.23
N THR A 81 4.98 -10.61 -110.24
CA THR A 81 3.51 -10.71 -110.20
C THR A 81 2.92 -11.84 -111.05
N VAL A 82 3.75 -12.70 -111.67
CA VAL A 82 3.27 -13.80 -112.54
C VAL A 82 3.64 -15.20 -112.02
N ASP A 83 4.58 -15.33 -111.08
CA ASP A 83 4.80 -16.60 -110.33
C ASP A 83 3.74 -16.88 -109.25
N ALA A 84 2.76 -15.97 -109.08
CA ALA A 84 1.66 -16.10 -108.13
C ALA A 84 0.34 -16.63 -108.73
N LEU A 85 0.28 -16.90 -110.04
CA LEU A 85 -0.99 -17.22 -110.75
C LEU A 85 -1.02 -18.59 -111.45
N VAL A 86 0.04 -19.39 -111.38
CA VAL A 86 0.03 -20.79 -111.91
C VAL A 86 0.05 -21.84 -110.79
N ASP A 87 0.30 -21.44 -109.54
CA ASP A 87 0.29 -22.34 -108.39
C ASP A 87 -1.02 -22.29 -107.56
N THR A 88 -2.01 -21.48 -107.96
CA THR A 88 -3.26 -21.29 -107.20
C THR A 88 -4.24 -22.44 -107.32
N ALA A 89 -4.30 -23.17 -108.44
CA ALA A 89 -5.22 -24.31 -108.58
C ALA A 89 -4.73 -25.59 -107.86
N ALA A 90 -3.41 -25.83 -107.83
CA ALA A 90 -2.82 -26.93 -107.05
C ALA A 90 -2.76 -26.58 -105.54
N ARG A 91 -2.50 -25.31 -105.20
CA ARG A 91 -2.55 -24.83 -103.82
C ARG A 91 -3.96 -24.71 -103.26
N GLU A 92 -5.02 -24.48 -104.04
CA GLU A 92 -6.38 -24.45 -103.49
C GLU A 92 -6.87 -25.86 -103.07
N ALA A 93 -6.55 -26.90 -103.83
CA ALA A 93 -6.83 -28.29 -103.43
C ALA A 93 -5.97 -28.74 -102.24
N ALA A 94 -4.67 -28.44 -102.27
CA ALA A 94 -3.76 -28.73 -101.16
C ALA A 94 -4.03 -27.85 -99.92
N ALA A 95 -4.52 -26.62 -100.07
CA ALA A 95 -4.90 -25.73 -98.98
C ALA A 95 -6.26 -26.10 -98.38
N LEU A 96 -7.17 -26.75 -99.12
CA LEU A 96 -8.40 -27.30 -98.56
C LEU A 96 -8.10 -28.55 -97.73
N GLU A 97 -7.24 -29.46 -98.21
CA GLU A 97 -6.76 -30.59 -97.41
C GLU A 97 -5.89 -30.14 -96.23
N ALA A 98 -5.03 -29.13 -96.40
CA ALA A 98 -4.24 -28.57 -95.30
C ALA A 98 -5.11 -27.81 -94.30
N ARG A 99 -6.16 -27.09 -94.72
CA ARG A 99 -7.14 -26.48 -93.81
C ARG A 99 -7.96 -27.53 -93.07
N GLN A 100 -8.35 -28.63 -93.72
CA GLN A 100 -9.04 -29.73 -93.04
C GLN A 100 -8.12 -30.43 -92.03
N ARG A 101 -6.83 -30.61 -92.34
CA ARG A 101 -5.84 -31.11 -91.38
C ARG A 101 -5.58 -30.11 -90.24
N GLN A 102 -5.51 -28.81 -90.53
CA GLN A 102 -5.34 -27.78 -89.50
C GLN A 102 -6.58 -27.65 -88.61
N ILE A 103 -7.79 -27.75 -89.16
CA ILE A 103 -9.02 -27.76 -88.36
C ILE A 103 -9.08 -29.04 -87.52
N ALA A 104 -8.74 -30.21 -88.07
CA ALA A 104 -8.70 -31.45 -87.29
C ALA A 104 -7.58 -31.46 -86.23
N GLU A 105 -6.43 -30.85 -86.51
CA GLU A 105 -5.31 -30.71 -85.58
C GLU A 105 -5.61 -29.67 -84.50
N GLU A 106 -6.30 -28.58 -84.84
CA GLU A 106 -6.74 -27.56 -83.90
C GLU A 106 -7.92 -28.05 -83.05
N GLU A 107 -8.85 -28.81 -83.61
CA GLU A 107 -9.89 -29.51 -82.86
C GLU A 107 -9.29 -30.59 -81.95
N ALA A 108 -8.26 -31.31 -82.40
CA ALA A 108 -7.52 -32.25 -81.55
C ALA A 108 -6.73 -31.54 -80.44
N ARG A 109 -6.13 -30.36 -80.73
CA ARG A 109 -5.43 -29.54 -79.73
C ARG A 109 -6.41 -28.96 -78.71
N VAL A 110 -7.54 -28.43 -79.15
CA VAL A 110 -8.61 -27.91 -78.28
C VAL A 110 -9.26 -29.05 -77.48
N ALA A 111 -9.42 -30.24 -78.05
CA ALA A 111 -9.89 -31.42 -77.33
C ALA A 111 -8.85 -31.91 -76.30
N ALA A 112 -7.56 -31.87 -76.63
CA ALA A 112 -6.48 -32.19 -75.69
C ALA A 112 -6.38 -31.17 -74.56
N GLU A 113 -6.48 -29.87 -74.86
CA GLU A 113 -6.49 -28.79 -73.87
C GLU A 113 -7.74 -28.87 -72.98
N ARG A 114 -8.92 -29.18 -73.53
CA ARG A 114 -10.13 -29.44 -72.74
C ARG A 114 -9.98 -30.67 -71.87
N ALA A 115 -9.42 -31.76 -72.37
CA ALA A 115 -9.16 -32.96 -71.57
C ALA A 115 -8.13 -32.71 -70.46
N GLU A 116 -7.14 -31.85 -70.70
CA GLU A 116 -6.17 -31.41 -69.68
C GLU A 116 -6.82 -30.48 -68.65
N GLN A 117 -7.66 -29.55 -69.08
CA GLN A 117 -8.44 -28.68 -68.20
C GLN A 117 -9.44 -29.48 -67.36
N GLU A 118 -10.12 -30.46 -67.93
CA GLU A 118 -11.02 -31.36 -67.20
C GLU A 118 -10.24 -32.22 -66.18
N ARG A 119 -9.04 -32.71 -66.52
CA ARG A 119 -8.18 -33.41 -65.56
C ARG A 119 -7.69 -32.48 -64.43
N LEU A 120 -7.37 -31.23 -64.73
CA LEU A 120 -7.02 -30.22 -63.72
C LEU A 120 -8.21 -29.85 -62.84
N GLN A 121 -9.42 -29.72 -63.41
CA GLN A 121 -10.65 -29.49 -62.65
C GLN A 121 -10.98 -30.68 -61.75
N GLN A 122 -10.89 -31.91 -62.26
CA GLN A 122 -11.10 -33.12 -61.44
C GLN A 122 -10.04 -33.26 -60.34
N ALA A 123 -8.77 -32.95 -60.63
CA ALA A 123 -7.70 -32.98 -59.62
C ALA A 123 -7.90 -31.89 -58.54
N THR A 124 -8.41 -30.71 -58.91
CA THR A 124 -8.69 -29.62 -57.96
C THR A 124 -9.95 -29.89 -57.13
N GLU A 125 -11.00 -30.48 -57.70
CA GLU A 125 -12.17 -30.95 -56.95
C GLU A 125 -11.80 -32.08 -55.99
N GLU A 126 -10.98 -33.05 -56.42
CA GLU A 126 -10.54 -34.14 -55.55
C GLU A 126 -9.63 -33.63 -54.42
N ALA A 127 -8.76 -32.66 -54.71
CA ALA A 127 -7.95 -31.98 -53.70
C ALA A 127 -8.82 -31.17 -52.73
N ALA A 128 -9.83 -30.45 -53.22
CA ALA A 128 -10.77 -29.69 -52.40
C ALA A 128 -11.60 -30.61 -51.49
N ARG A 129 -12.05 -31.75 -52.01
CA ARG A 129 -12.77 -32.77 -51.22
C ARG A 129 -11.89 -33.38 -50.14
N LYS A 130 -10.64 -33.76 -50.46
CA LYS A 130 -9.67 -34.26 -49.46
C LYS A 130 -9.33 -33.19 -48.41
N ALA A 131 -9.25 -31.92 -48.79
CA ALA A 131 -9.03 -30.82 -47.87
C ALA A 131 -10.24 -30.58 -46.95
N ALA A 132 -11.46 -30.67 -47.48
CA ALA A 132 -12.70 -30.56 -46.70
C ALA A 132 -12.83 -31.71 -45.69
N GLU A 133 -12.60 -32.96 -46.11
CA GLU A 133 -12.61 -34.13 -45.23
C GLU A 133 -11.53 -34.05 -44.15
N ALA A 134 -10.33 -33.53 -44.47
CA ALA A 134 -9.28 -33.29 -43.48
C ALA A 134 -9.61 -32.15 -42.50
N ALA A 135 -10.29 -31.10 -42.96
CA ALA A 135 -10.75 -30.00 -42.11
C ALA A 135 -11.85 -30.46 -41.15
N GLU A 136 -12.77 -31.31 -41.60
CA GLU A 136 -13.82 -31.88 -40.78
C GLU A 136 -13.27 -32.80 -39.68
N ARG A 137 -12.29 -33.66 -40.02
CA ARG A 137 -11.59 -34.48 -39.02
C ARG A 137 -10.89 -33.63 -37.96
N LYS A 138 -10.23 -32.54 -38.36
CA LYS A 138 -9.61 -31.59 -37.40
C LYS A 138 -10.64 -30.90 -36.52
N ARG A 139 -11.82 -30.53 -37.05
CA ARG A 139 -12.91 -29.95 -36.25
C ARG A 139 -13.45 -30.96 -35.23
N GLN A 140 -13.64 -32.22 -35.62
CA GLN A 140 -14.09 -33.28 -34.72
C GLN A 140 -13.07 -33.56 -33.60
N GLU A 141 -11.78 -33.65 -33.93
CA GLU A 141 -10.71 -33.80 -32.92
C GLU A 141 -10.62 -32.61 -31.96
N GLN A 142 -10.79 -31.39 -32.48
CA GLN A 142 -10.82 -30.18 -31.66
C GLN A 142 -12.03 -30.16 -30.74
N GLU A 143 -13.22 -30.50 -31.24
CA GLU A 143 -14.45 -30.58 -30.46
C GLU A 143 -14.38 -31.66 -29.37
N GLU A 144 -13.84 -32.85 -29.69
CA GLU A 144 -13.65 -33.92 -28.70
C GLU A 144 -12.63 -33.50 -27.63
N SER A 145 -11.54 -32.82 -28.02
CA SER A 145 -10.56 -32.28 -27.08
C SER A 145 -11.16 -31.19 -26.18
N ALA A 146 -12.05 -30.35 -26.73
CA ALA A 146 -12.76 -29.31 -26.00
C ALA A 146 -13.76 -29.92 -25.02
N ARG A 147 -14.53 -30.94 -25.43
CA ARG A 147 -15.44 -31.70 -24.57
C ARG A 147 -14.68 -32.39 -23.42
N LYS A 148 -13.52 -33.02 -23.68
CA LYS A 148 -12.67 -33.62 -22.63
C LYS A 148 -12.10 -32.57 -21.67
N LYS A 149 -11.71 -31.39 -22.16
CA LYS A 149 -11.25 -30.27 -21.30
C LYS A 149 -12.38 -29.70 -20.45
N ALA A 150 -13.59 -29.52 -21.01
CA ALA A 150 -14.77 -29.06 -20.30
C ALA A 150 -15.22 -30.06 -19.22
N ALA A 151 -15.22 -31.36 -19.51
CA ALA A 151 -15.50 -32.41 -18.53
C ALA A 151 -14.47 -32.43 -17.39
N ARG A 152 -13.18 -32.25 -17.67
CA ARG A 152 -12.15 -32.14 -16.63
C ARG A 152 -12.28 -30.85 -15.81
N ALA A 153 -12.68 -29.74 -16.42
CA ALA A 153 -12.89 -28.47 -15.72
C ALA A 153 -14.09 -28.53 -14.77
N THR A 154 -15.20 -29.13 -15.20
CA THR A 154 -16.39 -29.33 -14.36
C THR A 154 -16.11 -30.30 -13.20
N ALA A 155 -15.39 -31.40 -13.44
CA ALA A 155 -14.96 -32.31 -12.38
C ALA A 155 -14.03 -31.63 -11.36
N LYS A 156 -13.08 -30.80 -11.81
CA LYS A 156 -12.21 -30.00 -10.92
C LYS A 156 -12.99 -28.96 -10.12
N ARG A 157 -13.99 -28.29 -10.72
CA ARG A 157 -14.87 -27.34 -10.01
C ARG A 157 -15.66 -28.04 -8.91
N LYS A 158 -16.31 -29.18 -9.20
CA LYS A 158 -17.04 -29.96 -8.19
C LYS A 158 -16.13 -30.43 -7.05
N ALA A 159 -14.92 -30.92 -7.35
CA ALA A 159 -13.96 -31.33 -6.32
C ALA A 159 -13.46 -30.14 -5.48
N ALA A 160 -13.27 -28.96 -6.08
CA ALA A 160 -12.88 -27.75 -5.37
C ALA A 160 -14.01 -27.22 -4.47
N GLU A 161 -15.25 -27.28 -4.94
CA GLU A 161 -16.46 -26.89 -4.20
C GLU A 161 -16.69 -27.82 -2.99
N GLU A 162 -16.58 -29.13 -3.16
CA GLU A 162 -16.65 -30.09 -2.06
C GLU A 162 -15.51 -29.91 -1.03
N ALA A 163 -14.30 -29.60 -1.49
CA ALA A 163 -13.17 -29.30 -0.62
C ALA A 163 -13.38 -27.97 0.15
N ALA A 164 -13.96 -26.96 -0.51
CA ALA A 164 -14.32 -25.68 0.11
C ALA A 164 -15.43 -25.86 1.15
N ALA A 165 -16.48 -26.64 0.85
CA ALA A 165 -17.55 -26.97 1.79
C ALA A 165 -17.03 -27.74 3.02
N ARG A 166 -16.12 -28.70 2.83
CA ARG A 166 -15.45 -29.40 3.95
C ARG A 166 -14.60 -28.47 4.80
N LYS A 167 -13.91 -27.50 4.19
CA LYS A 167 -13.12 -26.49 4.90
C LYS A 167 -14.02 -25.52 5.68
N ALA A 168 -15.14 -25.10 5.09
CA ALA A 168 -16.13 -24.23 5.73
C ALA A 168 -16.75 -24.91 6.97
N ARG A 169 -17.17 -26.17 6.86
CA ARG A 169 -17.67 -26.95 8.01
C ARG A 169 -16.64 -27.07 9.14
N ARG A 170 -15.37 -27.35 8.81
CA ARG A 170 -14.27 -27.40 9.81
C ARG A 170 -14.00 -26.04 10.46
N LEU A 171 -14.19 -24.94 9.74
CA LEU A 171 -14.03 -23.59 10.29
C LEU A 171 -15.21 -23.22 11.19
N GLN A 172 -16.44 -23.59 10.82
CA GLN A 172 -17.63 -23.42 11.67
C GLN A 172 -17.50 -24.22 12.97
N GLU A 173 -17.13 -25.49 12.91
CA GLU A 173 -16.94 -26.34 14.10
C GLU A 173 -15.81 -25.81 15.02
N LYS A 174 -14.74 -25.26 14.44
CA LYS A 174 -13.66 -24.60 15.21
C LYS A 174 -14.13 -23.28 15.84
N ALA A 175 -14.96 -22.51 15.13
CA ALA A 175 -15.51 -21.25 15.63
C ALA A 175 -16.50 -21.51 16.77
N GLU A 176 -17.32 -22.54 16.66
CA GLU A 176 -18.25 -22.98 17.71
C GLU A 176 -17.49 -23.44 18.96
N LYS A 177 -16.52 -24.35 18.82
CA LYS A 177 -15.65 -24.77 19.94
C LYS A 177 -14.84 -23.62 20.55
N ALA A 178 -14.50 -22.59 19.77
CA ALA A 178 -13.85 -21.39 20.28
C ALA A 178 -14.82 -20.49 21.06
N ARG A 179 -16.07 -20.34 20.60
CA ARG A 179 -17.13 -19.63 21.30
C ARG A 179 -17.48 -20.31 22.62
N GLU A 180 -17.64 -21.64 22.64
CA GLU A 180 -17.89 -22.40 23.88
C GLU A 180 -16.75 -22.23 24.90
N LYS A 181 -15.49 -22.26 24.44
CA LYS A 181 -14.34 -22.00 25.31
C LYS A 181 -14.31 -20.56 25.83
N ALA A 182 -14.65 -19.59 25.00
CA ALA A 182 -14.72 -18.18 25.40
C ALA A 182 -15.87 -17.91 26.38
N GLU A 183 -17.02 -18.56 26.19
CA GLU A 183 -18.15 -18.46 27.11
C GLU A 183 -17.86 -19.16 28.44
N ALA A 184 -17.20 -20.32 28.42
CA ALA A 184 -16.77 -21.01 29.63
C ALA A 184 -15.71 -20.21 30.42
N THR A 185 -14.78 -19.52 29.75
CA THR A 185 -13.82 -18.64 30.44
C THR A 185 -14.48 -17.37 30.96
N ALA A 186 -15.46 -16.82 30.23
CA ALA A 186 -16.24 -15.67 30.69
C ALA A 186 -17.08 -16.02 31.95
N ARG A 187 -17.76 -17.18 31.96
CA ARG A 187 -18.50 -17.67 33.12
C ARG A 187 -17.60 -17.89 34.33
N LYS A 188 -16.43 -18.51 34.15
CA LYS A 188 -15.44 -18.69 35.23
C LYS A 188 -14.90 -17.36 35.76
N LYS A 189 -14.73 -16.35 34.90
CA LYS A 189 -14.28 -15.02 35.32
C LYS A 189 -15.38 -14.29 36.10
N ALA A 190 -16.63 -14.37 35.64
CA ALA A 190 -17.79 -13.78 36.34
C ALA A 190 -17.99 -14.43 37.72
N GLU A 191 -17.94 -15.75 37.83
CA GLU A 191 -18.06 -16.46 39.11
C GLU A 191 -16.92 -16.10 40.08
N LEU A 192 -15.70 -15.90 39.56
CA LEU A 192 -14.55 -15.49 40.38
C LEU A 192 -14.64 -14.03 40.82
N GLU A 193 -15.22 -13.14 40.01
CA GLU A 193 -15.51 -11.76 40.41
C GLU A 193 -16.65 -11.69 41.43
N GLU A 194 -17.69 -12.50 41.29
CA GLU A 194 -18.79 -12.60 42.25
C GLU A 194 -18.31 -13.14 43.60
N ARG A 195 -17.50 -14.21 43.61
CA ARG A 195 -16.87 -14.73 44.84
C ARG A 195 -15.97 -13.69 45.51
N LYS A 196 -15.24 -12.87 44.74
CA LYS A 196 -14.44 -11.76 45.29
C LYS A 196 -15.29 -10.67 45.89
N ARG A 197 -16.45 -10.34 45.30
CA ARG A 197 -17.39 -9.37 45.86
C ARG A 197 -17.98 -9.86 47.18
N ILE A 198 -18.40 -11.13 47.25
CA ILE A 198 -18.94 -11.73 48.47
C ILE A 198 -17.86 -11.75 49.57
N ALA A 199 -16.64 -12.20 49.26
CA ALA A 199 -15.54 -12.19 50.24
C ALA A 199 -15.18 -10.77 50.72
N ALA A 200 -15.18 -9.78 49.82
CA ALA A 200 -14.93 -8.38 50.20
C ALA A 200 -16.07 -7.80 51.06
N GLU A 201 -17.32 -8.18 50.81
CA GLU A 201 -18.47 -7.78 51.63
C GLU A 201 -18.42 -8.43 53.02
N GLU A 202 -18.07 -9.71 53.12
CA GLU A 202 -17.88 -10.41 54.39
C GLU A 202 -16.71 -9.82 55.21
N GLU A 203 -15.58 -9.51 54.56
CA GLU A 203 -14.47 -8.83 55.22
C GLU A 203 -14.86 -7.42 55.71
N ALA A 204 -15.67 -6.69 54.95
CA ALA A 204 -16.17 -5.38 55.36
C ALA A 204 -17.11 -5.50 56.59
N ARG A 205 -18.02 -6.48 56.60
CA ARG A 205 -18.89 -6.76 57.76
C ARG A 205 -18.08 -7.10 59.01
N HIS A 206 -17.08 -7.98 58.89
CA HIS A 206 -16.22 -8.34 60.01
C HIS A 206 -15.35 -7.18 60.51
N ARG A 207 -14.96 -6.23 59.65
CA ARG A 207 -14.28 -5.00 60.09
C ARG A 207 -15.20 -4.12 60.92
N VAL A 208 -16.42 -3.89 60.47
CA VAL A 208 -17.42 -3.10 61.20
C VAL A 208 -17.73 -3.74 62.56
N GLU A 209 -17.92 -5.05 62.63
CA GLU A 209 -18.13 -5.77 63.89
C GLU A 209 -16.93 -5.66 64.85
N ARG A 210 -15.69 -5.75 64.33
CA ARG A 210 -14.48 -5.57 65.15
C ARG A 210 -14.33 -4.14 65.66
N GLU A 211 -14.64 -3.15 64.84
CA GLU A 211 -14.62 -1.74 65.24
C GLU A 211 -15.69 -1.43 66.30
N GLU A 212 -16.88 -2.01 66.17
CA GLU A 212 -17.94 -1.90 67.16
C GLU A 212 -17.56 -2.59 68.49
N GLN A 213 -16.96 -3.78 68.44
CA GLN A 213 -16.44 -4.46 69.62
C GLN A 213 -15.30 -3.67 70.30
N GLN A 214 -14.41 -3.06 69.52
CA GLN A 214 -13.35 -2.20 70.07
C GLN A 214 -13.92 -0.94 70.71
N ARG A 215 -14.95 -0.32 70.13
CA ARG A 215 -15.64 0.83 70.73
C ARG A 215 -16.32 0.45 72.05
N LEU A 216 -17.02 -0.68 72.11
CA LEU A 216 -17.67 -1.14 73.33
C LEU A 216 -16.65 -1.51 74.42
N ALA A 217 -15.51 -2.10 74.06
CA ALA A 217 -14.42 -2.38 74.99
C ALA A 217 -13.80 -1.09 75.55
N ALA A 218 -13.49 -0.12 74.67
CA ALA A 218 -12.95 1.18 75.07
C ALA A 218 -13.94 1.97 75.95
N GLU A 219 -15.24 1.91 75.67
CA GLU A 219 -16.27 2.55 76.50
C GLU A 219 -16.35 1.91 77.90
N ARG A 220 -16.24 0.58 77.99
CA ARG A 220 -16.21 -0.13 79.29
C ARG A 220 -14.96 0.24 80.09
N GLU A 221 -13.79 0.29 79.46
CA GLU A 221 -12.54 0.71 80.10
C GLU A 221 -12.63 2.17 80.58
N ALA A 222 -13.18 3.07 79.77
CA ALA A 222 -13.39 4.47 80.15
C ALA A 222 -14.35 4.62 81.34
N ARG A 223 -15.45 3.85 81.38
CA ARG A 223 -16.36 3.83 82.54
C ARG A 223 -15.69 3.31 83.80
N GLN A 224 -14.89 2.24 83.70
CA GLN A 224 -14.14 1.70 84.84
C GLN A 224 -13.10 2.69 85.36
N GLN A 225 -12.40 3.39 84.47
CA GLN A 225 -11.44 4.43 84.87
C GLN A 225 -12.14 5.61 85.55
N ALA A 226 -13.28 6.06 85.02
CA ALA A 226 -14.07 7.13 85.62
C ALA A 226 -14.62 6.75 87.02
N GLU A 227 -15.06 5.51 87.21
CA GLU A 227 -15.49 5.01 88.53
C GLU A 227 -14.32 4.93 89.52
N LEU A 228 -13.16 4.42 89.10
CA LEU A 228 -11.95 4.39 89.91
C LEU A 228 -11.49 5.80 90.30
N GLU A 229 -11.56 6.76 89.37
CA GLU A 229 -11.20 8.15 89.66
C GLU A 229 -12.22 8.80 90.62
N ALA A 230 -13.51 8.54 90.44
CA ALA A 230 -14.55 9.01 91.37
C ALA A 230 -14.37 8.41 92.77
N GLN A 231 -14.00 7.13 92.88
CA GLN A 231 -13.68 6.50 94.17
C GLN A 231 -12.44 7.13 94.82
N ARG A 232 -11.38 7.40 94.04
CA ARG A 232 -10.18 8.09 94.54
C ARG A 232 -10.50 9.51 95.01
N ARG A 233 -11.34 10.26 94.29
CA ARG A 233 -11.79 11.59 94.72
C ARG A 233 -12.58 11.54 96.02
N ARG A 234 -13.51 10.59 96.17
CA ARG A 234 -14.25 10.40 97.42
C ARG A 234 -13.34 10.02 98.59
N ALA A 235 -12.39 9.12 98.37
CA ALA A 235 -11.41 8.74 99.39
C ALA A 235 -10.49 9.92 99.78
N ALA A 236 -10.06 10.73 98.80
CA ALA A 236 -9.26 11.92 99.04
C ALA A 236 -10.05 13.01 99.78
N GLU A 237 -11.33 13.22 99.43
CA GLU A 237 -12.22 14.13 100.17
C GLU A 237 -12.46 13.67 101.60
N GLU A 238 -12.62 12.37 101.84
CA GLU A 238 -12.76 11.82 103.18
C GLU A 238 -11.46 11.97 104.00
N GLN A 239 -10.30 11.75 103.37
CA GLN A 239 -9.00 12.00 104.00
C GLN A 239 -8.79 13.49 104.30
N ALA A 240 -9.17 14.37 103.38
CA ALA A 240 -9.10 15.82 103.59
C ALA A 240 -10.06 16.28 104.70
N ARG A 241 -11.26 15.71 104.81
CA ARG A 241 -12.17 15.97 105.94
C ARG A 241 -11.58 15.50 107.26
N LYS A 242 -11.02 14.28 107.31
CA LYS A 242 -10.36 13.77 108.52
C LYS A 242 -9.14 14.61 108.91
N GLN A 243 -8.35 15.07 107.94
CA GLN A 243 -7.23 15.99 108.19
C GLN A 243 -7.70 17.35 108.66
N ALA A 244 -8.73 17.94 108.04
CA ALA A 244 -9.29 19.21 108.48
C ALA A 244 -9.92 19.12 109.88
N GLU A 245 -10.53 17.99 110.24
CA GLU A 245 -11.05 17.75 111.59
C GLU A 245 -9.93 17.57 112.62
N LEU A 246 -8.86 16.86 112.27
CA LEU A 246 -7.64 16.75 113.08
C LEU A 246 -6.96 18.12 113.26
N GLU A 247 -6.85 18.91 112.20
CA GLU A 247 -6.29 20.26 112.24
C GLU A 247 -7.18 21.19 113.07
N ALA A 248 -8.51 21.11 112.94
CA ALA A 248 -9.43 21.88 113.78
C ALA A 248 -9.35 21.48 115.26
N GLN A 249 -9.21 20.18 115.56
CA GLN A 249 -8.97 19.71 116.93
C GLN A 249 -7.60 20.16 117.46
N GLN A 250 -6.55 20.14 116.62
CA GLN A 250 -5.24 20.66 116.98
C GLN A 250 -5.26 22.18 117.17
N GLN A 251 -6.04 22.92 116.39
CA GLN A 251 -6.19 24.37 116.54
C GLN A 251 -6.96 24.73 117.80
N LEU A 252 -8.03 23.99 118.14
CA LEU A 252 -8.74 24.16 119.41
C LEU A 252 -7.85 23.80 120.61
N ALA A 253 -7.11 22.69 120.54
CA ALA A 253 -6.15 22.31 121.57
C ALA A 253 -5.00 23.33 121.69
N ALA A 254 -4.51 23.86 120.57
CA ALA A 254 -3.48 24.89 120.54
C ALA A 254 -4.02 26.25 121.00
N GLU A 255 -5.29 26.60 120.76
CA GLU A 255 -5.91 27.81 121.30
C GLU A 255 -6.10 27.69 122.82
N ASP A 256 -6.53 26.52 123.32
CA ASP A 256 -6.63 26.24 124.75
C ASP A 256 -5.26 26.18 125.44
N GLU A 257 -4.24 25.66 124.76
CA GLU A 257 -2.85 25.73 125.22
C GLU A 257 -2.29 27.15 125.12
N ALA A 258 -2.63 27.93 124.10
CA ALA A 258 -2.21 29.32 123.96
C ALA A 258 -2.88 30.23 124.98
N ARG A 259 -4.16 29.99 125.36
CA ARG A 259 -4.82 30.68 126.47
C ARG A 259 -4.15 30.34 127.80
N ARG A 260 -3.87 29.06 128.05
CA ARG A 260 -3.12 28.63 129.24
C ARG A 260 -1.70 29.18 129.26
N GLN A 261 -1.01 29.22 128.12
CA GLN A 261 0.33 29.79 127.98
C GLN A 261 0.31 31.31 128.06
N ALA A 262 -0.74 32.02 127.62
CA ALA A 262 -0.87 33.46 127.77
C ALA A 262 -1.17 33.86 129.22
N GLU A 263 -1.97 33.09 129.96
CA GLU A 263 -2.13 33.24 131.41
C GLU A 263 -0.82 32.92 132.15
N GLN A 264 -0.14 31.83 131.79
CA GLN A 264 1.17 31.49 132.34
C GLN A 264 2.27 32.47 131.93
N HIS A 265 2.19 33.11 130.77
CA HIS A 265 3.15 34.14 130.31
C HIS A 265 2.85 35.49 130.95
N ARG A 266 1.59 35.80 131.29
CA ARG A 266 1.26 36.91 132.20
C ARG A 266 1.81 36.67 133.61
N GLN A 267 1.72 35.45 134.11
CA GLN A 267 2.31 35.06 135.41
C GLN A 267 3.85 34.98 135.34
N ARG A 268 4.43 34.55 134.21
CA ARG A 268 5.88 34.47 133.99
C ARG A 268 6.52 35.82 133.67
N LEU A 269 5.83 36.79 133.05
CA LEU A 269 6.34 38.16 132.93
C LEU A 269 6.33 38.89 134.28
N ALA A 270 5.43 38.53 135.20
CA ALA A 270 5.46 38.98 136.59
C ALA A 270 6.57 38.30 137.42
N ALA A 271 7.02 37.10 137.03
CA ALA A 271 8.11 36.35 137.71
C ALA A 271 9.50 36.47 137.02
N GLN A 272 9.58 36.85 135.75
CA GLN A 272 10.82 37.04 134.97
C GLN A 272 11.45 38.43 135.13
N GLN A 273 10.95 39.23 136.08
CA GLN A 273 11.74 40.30 136.71
C GLN A 273 12.62 39.77 137.88
N ALA A 274 12.51 38.50 138.28
CA ALA A 274 13.21 37.98 139.46
C ALA A 274 14.44 37.07 139.19
N GLU A 275 14.58 36.38 138.05
CA GLU A 275 15.67 35.41 137.90
C GLU A 275 16.38 35.46 136.55
N ARG A 276 17.07 36.59 136.33
CA ARG A 276 18.31 36.59 135.54
C ARG A 276 19.42 35.96 136.39
N ALA A 277 19.67 34.65 136.26
CA ALA A 277 21.00 34.09 136.48
C ALA A 277 21.10 32.64 135.96
N GLN A 278 21.89 32.49 134.88
CA GLN A 278 22.78 31.34 134.62
C GLN A 278 22.14 29.97 134.30
N THR A 279 22.57 29.10 133.39
CA THR A 279 23.60 29.01 132.33
C THR A 279 23.28 27.67 131.63
N ARG A 280 23.11 27.61 130.30
CA ARG A 280 24.06 27.12 129.27
C ARG A 280 24.45 25.62 129.25
N SER A 281 24.25 25.05 128.03
CA SER A 281 24.94 23.94 127.34
C SER A 281 24.52 22.49 127.68
N GLY A 282 24.43 21.51 126.77
CA GLY A 282 24.62 21.45 125.31
C GLY A 282 24.45 20.01 124.74
N ARG A 283 24.15 19.91 123.43
CA ARG A 283 24.80 19.03 122.39
C ARG A 283 24.23 17.59 122.13
N PRO A 284 24.52 16.95 120.95
CA PRO A 284 23.51 16.43 119.99
C PRO A 284 23.77 14.97 119.49
N VAL A 285 23.08 14.51 118.40
CA VAL A 285 23.60 13.79 117.19
C VAL A 285 22.74 12.60 116.64
N LYS A 286 22.68 12.53 115.27
CA LYS A 286 22.57 11.38 114.30
C LYS A 286 21.24 10.96 113.61
N THR A 287 21.09 11.49 112.37
CA THR A 287 20.94 10.87 111.01
C THR A 287 19.93 9.74 110.65
N PRO A 288 19.37 9.76 109.41
CA PRO A 288 18.35 8.82 108.89
C PRO A 288 18.85 7.80 107.82
N VAL A 289 18.01 6.81 107.46
CA VAL A 289 18.24 5.78 106.41
C VAL A 289 17.08 5.74 105.40
N LYS A 290 17.41 5.52 104.13
CA LYS A 290 16.59 5.40 102.90
C LYS A 290 16.27 3.94 102.53
N THR A 291 15.18 3.72 101.78
CA THR A 291 14.95 2.65 100.77
C THR A 291 13.89 3.18 99.78
N GLY A 292 13.89 3.07 98.44
CA GLY A 292 14.70 2.35 97.45
C GLY A 292 13.77 1.54 96.52
N LEU A 293 13.62 1.91 95.23
CA LEU A 293 13.57 0.99 94.08
C LEU A 293 13.44 1.78 92.76
N ASP A 294 14.48 1.71 91.92
CA ASP A 294 14.51 2.17 90.52
C ASP A 294 15.21 1.10 89.67
N VAL A 295 14.73 0.90 88.44
CA VAL A 295 15.13 -0.15 87.48
C VAL A 295 16.29 0.36 86.60
N PRO A 296 17.37 -0.42 86.34
CA PRO A 296 18.56 0.13 85.71
C PRO A 296 18.55 0.08 84.16
N LEU A 297 18.90 1.23 83.58
CA LEU A 297 19.53 1.36 82.25
C LEU A 297 20.94 0.76 82.28
N ARG A 298 21.32 0.09 81.17
CA ARG A 298 22.64 -0.51 80.97
C ARG A 298 23.54 0.44 80.16
N THR A 299 24.59 0.93 80.79
CA THR A 299 25.75 1.60 80.16
C THR A 299 27.01 0.73 80.26
N PRO A 300 28.00 0.97 79.37
CA PRO A 300 29.00 -0.01 78.96
C PRO A 300 30.20 -0.10 79.90
N GLY A 301 30.60 -1.34 80.22
CA GLY A 301 31.81 -1.68 80.96
C GLY A 301 31.71 -3.10 81.50
N GLU A 302 32.74 -3.91 81.26
CA GLU A 302 32.96 -5.28 81.76
C GLU A 302 32.11 -6.41 81.15
N SER A 303 32.70 -7.03 80.13
CA SER A 303 32.43 -8.40 79.70
C SER A 303 33.19 -9.40 80.60
N PRO A 304 32.60 -10.55 80.95
CA PRO A 304 33.37 -11.72 81.35
C PRO A 304 33.93 -12.45 80.12
N GLU A 305 35.12 -13.01 80.28
CA GLU A 305 35.90 -13.74 79.28
C GLU A 305 35.16 -14.97 78.73
N ILE A 306 34.79 -14.90 77.44
CA ILE A 306 34.56 -16.07 76.59
C ILE A 306 35.20 -15.76 75.23
N GLY A 307 36.26 -16.51 74.91
CA GLY A 307 37.03 -16.58 73.67
C GLY A 307 36.72 -15.58 72.55
N THR A 308 37.49 -14.50 72.49
CA THR A 308 37.49 -13.52 71.39
C THR A 308 38.19 -14.11 70.15
N PRO A 309 37.53 -14.29 68.99
CA PRO A 309 38.24 -14.37 67.71
C PRO A 309 38.74 -12.96 67.39
N GLY A 310 40.04 -12.82 67.10
CA GLY A 310 40.67 -11.52 66.86
C GLY A 310 39.92 -10.66 65.82
N GLN A 311 39.80 -9.36 66.09
CA GLN A 311 39.31 -8.38 65.12
C GLN A 311 40.20 -8.38 63.86
N ARG A 312 39.81 -9.13 62.85
CA ARG A 312 40.42 -9.07 61.51
C ARG A 312 40.08 -7.71 60.89
N LYS A 313 41.09 -6.86 60.66
CA LYS A 313 40.96 -5.65 59.81
C LYS A 313 40.37 -6.07 58.46
N ARG A 314 39.17 -5.61 58.12
CA ARG A 314 38.56 -5.87 56.80
C ARG A 314 39.47 -5.31 55.72
N GLN A 315 39.96 -6.16 54.82
CA GLN A 315 40.71 -5.71 53.64
C GLN A 315 39.83 -4.80 52.78
N SER A 316 40.38 -3.67 52.33
CA SER A 316 39.71 -2.76 51.39
C SER A 316 39.37 -3.51 50.09
N GLY A 317 38.14 -3.35 49.58
CA GLY A 317 37.65 -4.04 48.39
C GLY A 317 37.01 -5.43 48.62
N ALA A 318 37.08 -5.98 49.83
CA ALA A 318 36.44 -7.27 50.15
C ALA A 318 34.90 -7.16 50.17
N PRO A 319 34.17 -8.09 49.51
CA PRO A 319 32.72 -8.15 49.59
C PRO A 319 32.25 -8.56 50.98
N ASN A 320 30.97 -8.31 51.28
CA ASN A 320 30.35 -8.93 52.44
C ASN A 320 30.16 -10.43 52.18
N PHE A 321 30.96 -11.27 52.84
CA PHE A 321 30.94 -12.72 52.72
C PHE A 321 29.57 -13.36 53.02
N TYR A 322 28.72 -12.71 53.83
CA TYR A 322 27.36 -13.18 54.12
C TYR A 322 26.34 -12.84 53.02
N LYS A 323 26.68 -11.96 52.07
CA LYS A 323 25.82 -11.58 50.95
C LYS A 323 26.11 -12.33 49.66
N ILE A 324 27.22 -13.08 49.60
CA ILE A 324 27.63 -13.79 48.40
C ILE A 324 27.13 -15.24 48.42
N SER A 325 26.89 -15.80 47.24
CA SER A 325 26.38 -17.15 47.06
C SER A 325 27.27 -17.96 46.11
N PRO A 326 27.54 -19.25 46.38
CA PRO A 326 28.37 -20.05 45.49
C PRO A 326 27.64 -20.33 44.18
N PHE A 327 28.37 -20.35 43.06
CA PHE A 327 27.85 -20.88 41.81
C PHE A 327 27.53 -22.37 41.97
N ARG A 328 26.27 -22.75 41.71
CA ARG A 328 25.80 -24.13 41.81
C ARG A 328 25.43 -24.67 40.43
N ASN A 329 25.97 -25.84 40.09
CA ASN A 329 25.57 -26.60 38.90
C ASN A 329 24.18 -27.24 39.11
N SER A 330 23.15 -26.40 39.04
CA SER A 330 21.73 -26.75 39.15
C SER A 330 21.21 -27.40 37.86
N GLU A 331 20.05 -28.07 37.93
CA GLU A 331 19.39 -28.67 36.77
C GLU A 331 19.16 -27.66 35.63
N ARG A 332 18.84 -26.41 35.98
CA ARG A 332 18.70 -25.30 35.02
C ARG A 332 19.99 -25.03 34.25
N VAL A 333 21.15 -25.13 34.90
CA VAL A 333 22.48 -24.95 34.28
C VAL A 333 22.81 -26.14 33.37
N ARG A 334 22.41 -27.35 33.73
CA ARG A 334 22.62 -28.57 32.91
C ARG A 334 21.77 -28.61 31.66
N THR A 335 20.49 -28.21 31.76
CA THR A 335 19.50 -28.35 30.68
C THR A 335 19.41 -27.12 29.76
N ARG A 336 20.05 -25.99 30.11
CA ARG A 336 19.93 -24.72 29.35
C ARG A 336 20.32 -24.81 27.89
N ALA A 337 21.31 -25.63 27.54
CA ALA A 337 21.77 -25.77 26.16
C ALA A 337 20.72 -26.48 25.29
N GLU A 338 19.99 -27.43 25.88
CA GLU A 338 18.89 -28.15 25.23
C GLU A 338 17.65 -27.27 25.14
N LEU A 339 17.31 -26.56 26.23
CA LEU A 339 16.23 -25.59 26.24
C LEU A 339 16.45 -24.46 25.22
N ALA A 340 17.69 -23.97 25.08
CA ALA A 340 18.05 -22.97 24.08
C ALA A 340 17.87 -23.50 22.65
N ARG A 341 18.32 -24.74 22.37
CA ARG A 341 18.08 -25.39 21.07
C ARG A 341 16.59 -25.60 20.77
N HIS A 342 15.80 -25.96 21.77
CA HIS A 342 14.35 -26.09 21.61
C HIS A 342 13.70 -24.73 21.30
N ARG A 343 14.08 -23.66 22.02
CA ARG A 343 13.57 -22.31 21.78
C ARG A 343 13.98 -21.77 20.42
N MET A 344 15.22 -22.02 20.00
CA MET A 344 15.72 -21.70 18.66
C MET A 344 14.83 -22.30 17.57
N ARG A 345 14.53 -23.61 17.66
CA ARG A 345 13.65 -24.27 16.68
C ARG A 345 12.26 -23.64 16.65
N ARG A 346 11.65 -23.40 17.82
CA ARG A 346 10.33 -22.74 17.90
C ARG A 346 10.34 -21.33 17.29
N ALA A 347 11.37 -20.54 17.58
CA ALA A 347 11.51 -19.19 17.06
C ALA A 347 11.67 -19.17 15.54
N TYR A 348 12.51 -20.05 14.98
CA TYR A 348 12.64 -20.18 13.52
C TYR A 348 11.37 -20.70 12.86
N THR A 349 10.66 -21.67 13.45
CA THR A 349 9.37 -22.12 12.90
C THR A 349 8.33 -21.01 12.88
N ALA A 350 8.25 -20.20 13.94
CA ALA A 350 7.34 -19.05 13.98
C ALA A 350 7.75 -17.97 12.96
N GLY A 351 9.05 -17.70 12.83
CA GLY A 351 9.60 -16.77 11.85
C GLY A 351 9.30 -17.19 10.41
N SER A 352 9.45 -18.47 10.08
CA SER A 352 9.11 -18.99 8.75
C SER A 352 7.62 -18.87 8.44
N VAL A 353 6.74 -19.11 9.42
CA VAL A 353 5.28 -18.92 9.25
C VAL A 353 4.95 -17.44 9.03
N ALA A 354 5.52 -16.53 9.82
CA ALA A 354 5.34 -15.10 9.65
C ALA A 354 5.84 -14.61 8.28
N LEU A 355 6.97 -15.14 7.81
CA LEU A 355 7.52 -14.80 6.48
C LEU A 355 6.62 -15.29 5.34
N ALA A 356 6.08 -16.51 5.46
CA ALA A 356 5.12 -17.02 4.46
C ALA A 356 3.86 -16.14 4.40
N LEU A 357 3.32 -15.73 5.56
CA LEU A 357 2.18 -14.81 5.63
C LEU A 357 2.51 -13.43 5.04
N LEU A 358 3.71 -12.90 5.31
CA LEU A 358 4.17 -11.64 4.72
C LEU A 358 4.21 -11.74 3.19
N LEU A 359 4.82 -12.80 2.64
CA LEU A 359 4.91 -12.98 1.19
C LEU A 359 3.53 -13.12 0.53
N ILE A 360 2.61 -13.85 1.16
CA ILE A 360 1.23 -13.98 0.67
C ILE A 360 0.53 -12.62 0.71
N ALA A 361 0.62 -11.88 1.82
CA ALA A 361 -0.01 -10.58 1.99
C ALA A 361 0.53 -9.55 0.98
N THR A 362 1.84 -9.51 0.77
CA THR A 362 2.47 -8.65 -0.25
C THR A 362 2.00 -9.04 -1.66
N GLY A 363 1.91 -10.34 -1.96
CA GLY A 363 1.38 -10.83 -3.24
C GLY A 363 -0.06 -10.39 -3.48
N THR A 364 -0.92 -10.50 -2.46
CA THR A 364 -2.32 -10.03 -2.57
C THR A 364 -2.43 -8.52 -2.72
N PHE A 365 -1.58 -7.76 -2.03
CA PHE A 365 -1.55 -6.30 -2.16
C PHE A 365 -1.19 -5.88 -3.58
N LEU A 366 -0.12 -6.46 -4.15
CA LEU A 366 0.31 -6.20 -5.53
C LEU A 366 -0.75 -6.61 -6.56
N GLN A 367 -1.52 -7.67 -6.29
CA GLN A 367 -2.62 -8.11 -7.17
C GLN A 367 -3.89 -7.28 -7.03
N SER A 368 -4.12 -6.64 -5.88
CA SER A 368 -5.40 -5.97 -5.60
C SER A 368 -5.65 -4.71 -6.43
N GLY A 369 -4.63 -4.17 -7.11
CA GLY A 369 -4.72 -3.00 -7.98
C GLY A 369 -5.15 -1.72 -7.24
N ALA A 370 -4.73 -0.55 -7.73
CA ALA A 370 -5.35 0.68 -7.27
C ALA A 370 -6.80 0.68 -7.79
N ARG A 371 -7.80 0.66 -6.89
CA ARG A 371 -9.19 0.89 -7.31
C ARG A 371 -9.25 2.24 -8.00
N ALA A 372 -9.76 2.28 -9.24
CA ALA A 372 -9.91 3.52 -9.98
C ALA A 372 -10.80 4.47 -9.15
N VAL A 373 -10.23 5.61 -8.76
CA VAL A 373 -10.96 6.65 -8.01
C VAL A 373 -11.63 7.53 -9.03
N THR A 374 -12.94 7.74 -8.90
CA THR A 374 -13.69 8.66 -9.74
C THR A 374 -13.16 10.08 -9.52
N THR A 375 -12.82 10.79 -10.60
CA THR A 375 -12.27 12.16 -10.57
C THR A 375 -13.29 13.23 -10.94
N GLY A 376 -14.27 12.86 -11.75
CA GLY A 376 -15.32 13.74 -12.27
C GLY A 376 -16.50 12.93 -12.79
N ALA A 377 -17.48 13.60 -13.41
CA ALA A 377 -18.60 12.93 -14.05
C ALA A 377 -18.17 12.36 -15.41
N SER A 378 -18.36 11.06 -15.62
CA SER A 378 -18.10 10.38 -16.89
C SER A 378 -19.05 10.81 -17.99
N ALA A 379 -20.29 11.18 -17.64
CA ALA A 379 -21.26 11.73 -18.56
C ALA A 379 -22.24 12.66 -17.82
N VAL A 380 -22.76 13.64 -18.54
CA VAL A 380 -23.83 14.53 -18.10
C VAL A 380 -24.99 14.43 -19.08
N GLY A 381 -26.20 14.26 -18.56
CA GLY A 381 -27.44 14.34 -19.31
C GLY A 381 -28.40 15.32 -18.66
N ILE A 382 -29.30 15.92 -19.44
CA ILE A 382 -30.35 16.80 -18.94
C ILE A 382 -31.70 16.09 -19.13
N SER A 383 -32.43 15.93 -18.04
CA SER A 383 -33.78 15.34 -18.03
C SER A 383 -34.79 16.21 -18.79
N ALA A 384 -35.94 15.65 -19.13
CA ALA A 384 -37.05 16.37 -19.79
C ALA A 384 -37.55 17.56 -18.96
N ILE A 385 -37.37 17.50 -17.63
CA ILE A 385 -37.68 18.58 -16.71
C ILE A 385 -36.52 19.56 -16.48
N SER A 386 -35.46 19.55 -17.30
CA SER A 386 -34.28 20.40 -17.16
C SER A 386 -33.46 20.21 -15.88
N ALA A 387 -33.58 19.04 -15.25
CA ALA A 387 -32.73 18.66 -14.12
C ALA A 387 -31.49 17.89 -14.61
N PRO A 388 -30.26 18.27 -14.19
CA PRO A 388 -29.05 17.54 -14.55
C PRO A 388 -29.01 16.15 -13.92
N VAL A 389 -28.44 15.20 -14.66
CA VAL A 389 -28.11 13.84 -14.20
C VAL A 389 -26.67 13.55 -14.56
N LEU A 390 -25.87 13.13 -13.56
CA LEU A 390 -24.45 12.86 -13.74
C LEU A 390 -24.17 11.36 -13.56
N LEU A 391 -23.47 10.77 -14.52
CA LEU A 391 -22.88 9.43 -14.35
C LEU A 391 -21.49 9.59 -13.75
N ALA A 392 -21.25 8.99 -12.58
CA ALA A 392 -19.97 9.05 -11.88
C ALA A 392 -19.63 7.69 -11.25
N GLY A 393 -18.65 6.99 -11.82
CA GLY A 393 -18.32 5.63 -11.38
C GLY A 393 -19.49 4.66 -11.58
N GLU A 394 -19.89 3.97 -10.52
CA GLU A 394 -21.04 3.03 -10.54
C GLU A 394 -22.36 3.67 -10.06
N SER A 395 -22.54 4.98 -10.24
CA SER A 395 -23.75 5.67 -9.76
C SER A 395 -24.21 6.79 -10.68
N LEU A 396 -25.54 6.95 -10.78
CA LEU A 396 -26.21 8.13 -11.32
C LEU A 396 -26.51 9.09 -10.16
N LEU A 397 -26.07 10.33 -10.30
CA LEU A 397 -26.33 11.41 -9.37
C LEU A 397 -27.44 12.27 -9.96
N LEU A 398 -28.57 12.34 -9.26
CA LEU A 398 -29.75 13.10 -9.67
C LEU A 398 -29.74 14.46 -9.00
N HIS A 399 -30.11 15.49 -9.75
CA HIS A 399 -30.22 16.86 -9.29
C HIS A 399 -31.62 17.40 -9.54
N ASP A 400 -31.94 18.56 -8.98
CA ASP A 400 -33.11 19.34 -9.37
C ASP A 400 -32.76 20.35 -10.49
N ARG A 401 -33.74 21.16 -10.91
CA ARG A 401 -33.57 22.21 -11.92
C ARG A 401 -32.56 23.30 -11.53
N ALA A 402 -32.31 23.49 -10.24
CA ALA A 402 -31.32 24.45 -9.75
C ALA A 402 -29.92 23.83 -9.66
N GLY A 403 -29.80 22.51 -9.88
CA GLY A 403 -28.55 21.77 -9.73
C GLY A 403 -28.28 21.29 -8.30
N VAL A 404 -29.26 21.33 -7.41
CA VAL A 404 -29.13 20.78 -6.05
C VAL A 404 -29.30 19.27 -6.12
N ALA A 405 -28.37 18.52 -5.50
CA ALA A 405 -28.45 17.07 -5.49
C ALA A 405 -29.69 16.58 -4.74
N THR A 406 -30.48 15.71 -5.37
CA THR A 406 -31.73 15.16 -4.82
C THR A 406 -31.58 13.71 -4.41
N ALA A 407 -30.89 12.90 -5.22
CA ALA A 407 -30.69 11.49 -4.96
C ALA A 407 -29.40 10.95 -5.61
N SER A 408 -28.95 9.79 -5.14
CA SER A 408 -27.87 9.01 -5.74
C SER A 408 -28.35 7.59 -5.94
N LEU A 409 -28.34 7.13 -7.19
CA LEU A 409 -28.84 5.83 -7.59
C LEU A 409 -27.68 4.98 -8.11
N PRO A 410 -27.29 3.89 -7.41
CA PRO A 410 -26.25 3.00 -7.90
C PRO A 410 -26.73 2.24 -9.14
N LEU A 411 -25.85 2.03 -10.13
CA LEU A 411 -26.22 1.34 -11.38
C LEU A 411 -26.78 -0.06 -11.15
N ARG A 412 -26.29 -0.75 -10.11
CA ARG A 412 -26.81 -2.07 -9.72
C ARG A 412 -28.27 -2.05 -9.28
N ALA A 413 -28.75 -0.93 -8.72
CA ALA A 413 -30.16 -0.78 -8.38
C ALA A 413 -31.03 -0.67 -9.64
N LEU A 414 -30.46 -0.20 -10.76
CA LEU A 414 -31.11 -0.19 -12.06
C LEU A 414 -31.02 -1.54 -12.80
N GLY A 415 -30.33 -2.54 -12.24
CA GLY A 415 -30.02 -3.78 -12.94
C GLY A 415 -28.96 -3.64 -14.02
N VAL A 416 -28.07 -2.65 -13.91
CA VAL A 416 -27.03 -2.33 -14.91
C VAL A 416 -25.64 -2.42 -14.29
N VAL A 417 -24.67 -2.96 -15.04
CA VAL A 417 -23.25 -3.02 -14.66
C VAL A 417 -22.54 -1.72 -15.02
N ALA A 418 -22.75 -1.23 -16.26
CA ALA A 418 -22.12 -0.03 -16.78
C ALA A 418 -23.05 0.70 -17.77
N LEU A 419 -22.92 2.03 -17.82
CA LEU A 419 -23.53 2.91 -18.82
C LEU A 419 -22.43 3.67 -19.57
N SER A 420 -22.69 4.03 -20.82
CA SER A 420 -21.83 4.85 -21.67
C SER A 420 -22.54 6.18 -22.00
N PRO A 421 -21.79 7.30 -22.14
CA PRO A 421 -22.32 8.49 -22.78
C PRO A 421 -22.76 8.21 -24.23
N PRO A 422 -23.67 9.02 -24.79
CA PRO A 422 -24.42 10.10 -24.11
C PRO A 422 -25.59 9.57 -23.27
N LEU A 423 -26.00 10.35 -22.25
CA LEU A 423 -27.22 10.11 -21.46
C LEU A 423 -28.34 10.98 -22.02
N LEU A 424 -29.39 10.37 -22.56
CA LEU A 424 -30.49 11.08 -23.23
C LEU A 424 -31.82 10.77 -22.54
N PHE A 425 -32.74 11.73 -22.55
CA PHE A 425 -34.05 11.58 -21.92
C PHE A 425 -35.15 11.75 -22.95
N ASN A 426 -36.12 10.83 -22.93
CA ASN A 426 -37.32 10.96 -23.76
C ASN A 426 -38.31 11.97 -23.14
N ARG A 427 -39.46 12.20 -23.79
CA ARG A 427 -40.48 13.12 -23.28
C ARG A 427 -41.15 12.68 -21.98
N GLU A 428 -41.10 11.39 -21.67
CA GLU A 428 -41.64 10.80 -20.44
C GLU A 428 -40.61 10.80 -19.30
N ASP A 429 -39.47 11.45 -19.52
CA ASP A 429 -38.34 11.53 -18.60
C ASP A 429 -37.65 10.18 -18.31
N ALA A 430 -37.85 9.19 -19.18
CA ALA A 430 -37.11 7.94 -19.13
C ALA A 430 -35.74 8.10 -19.80
N LEU A 431 -34.73 7.50 -19.18
CA LEU A 431 -33.34 7.54 -19.63
C LEU A 431 -33.13 6.51 -20.75
N ILE A 432 -32.61 6.97 -21.88
CA ILE A 432 -32.11 6.14 -22.98
C ILE A 432 -30.59 6.30 -23.02
N ALA A 433 -29.88 5.18 -22.84
CA ALA A 433 -28.42 5.15 -22.83
C ALA A 433 -27.90 3.79 -23.32
N VAL A 434 -26.67 3.76 -23.81
CA VAL A 434 -25.99 2.49 -24.14
C VAL A 434 -25.41 1.92 -22.84
N GLY A 435 -25.66 0.64 -22.56
CA GLY A 435 -25.20 0.02 -21.33
C GLY A 435 -25.20 -1.50 -21.34
N GLN A 436 -24.71 -2.07 -20.25
CA GLN A 436 -24.64 -3.51 -20.02
C GLN A 436 -25.53 -3.89 -18.84
N LEU A 437 -26.50 -4.77 -19.06
CA LEU A 437 -27.36 -5.30 -18.00
C LEU A 437 -26.59 -6.24 -17.07
N ALA A 438 -27.00 -6.29 -15.81
CA ALA A 438 -26.51 -7.27 -14.85
C ALA A 438 -27.22 -8.60 -15.09
N ASP A 439 -26.46 -9.67 -15.36
CA ASP A 439 -27.02 -11.01 -15.53
C ASP A 439 -27.76 -11.43 -14.24
N ASP A 440 -29.09 -11.54 -14.32
CA ASP A 440 -29.88 -12.07 -13.22
C ASP A 440 -29.81 -13.61 -13.23
N HIS A 441 -29.53 -14.21 -12.09
CA HIS A 441 -29.33 -15.65 -11.93
C HIS A 441 -30.63 -16.43 -12.17
N SER A 442 -30.98 -16.75 -13.42
CA SER A 442 -31.82 -17.90 -13.78
C SER A 442 -31.86 -18.12 -15.30
N ASP A 443 -31.36 -19.26 -15.75
CA ASP A 443 -31.69 -19.95 -17.02
C ASP A 443 -32.03 -19.07 -18.24
N SER A 444 -31.03 -18.41 -18.83
CA SER A 444 -30.91 -18.34 -20.29
C SER A 444 -29.50 -17.91 -20.70
N THR A 445 -29.05 -18.46 -21.82
CA THR A 445 -27.74 -18.26 -22.43
C THR A 445 -27.47 -16.80 -22.81
N GLN A 446 -26.32 -16.26 -22.37
CA GLN A 446 -25.51 -15.20 -23.02
C GLN A 446 -26.12 -13.79 -23.20
N HIS A 447 -26.34 -13.02 -22.13
CA HIS A 447 -26.66 -11.58 -22.23
C HIS A 447 -25.50 -10.66 -21.83
N THR A 448 -24.31 -10.86 -22.42
CA THR A 448 -23.10 -10.09 -22.06
C THR A 448 -22.79 -8.89 -22.97
N GLY A 449 -23.69 -8.51 -23.88
CA GLY A 449 -23.48 -7.43 -24.86
C GLY A 449 -23.85 -6.05 -24.35
N TRP A 450 -23.18 -5.01 -24.89
CA TRP A 450 -23.65 -3.63 -24.78
C TRP A 450 -24.91 -3.47 -25.64
N SER A 451 -25.94 -2.82 -25.11
CA SER A 451 -27.18 -2.58 -25.84
C SER A 451 -27.76 -1.22 -25.49
N VAL A 452 -28.68 -0.73 -26.32
CA VAL A 452 -29.46 0.45 -26.00
C VAL A 452 -30.49 0.06 -24.94
N LEU A 453 -30.44 0.74 -23.81
CA LEU A 453 -31.29 0.51 -22.65
C LEU A 453 -32.32 1.62 -22.52
N HIS A 454 -33.50 1.24 -22.05
CA HIS A 454 -34.55 2.15 -21.57
C HIS A 454 -34.66 1.97 -20.06
N CYS A 455 -34.40 3.04 -19.32
CA CYS A 455 -34.31 3.05 -17.87
C CYS A 455 -35.35 3.98 -17.25
N ASP A 456 -36.20 3.43 -16.40
CA ASP A 456 -37.08 4.21 -15.53
C ASP A 456 -36.30 4.57 -14.25
N LEU A 457 -36.18 5.87 -13.96
CA LEU A 457 -35.47 6.36 -12.77
C LEU A 457 -36.39 6.49 -11.55
N ALA A 458 -37.71 6.56 -11.75
CA ALA A 458 -38.70 6.58 -10.68
C ALA A 458 -38.94 5.18 -10.12
N GLN A 459 -38.98 4.17 -11.01
CA GLN A 459 -38.93 2.75 -10.66
C GLN A 459 -37.60 2.19 -11.16
N PRO A 460 -36.55 2.15 -10.33
CA PRO A 460 -35.17 1.95 -10.77
C PRO A 460 -35.01 0.59 -11.44
N ALA A 461 -35.15 0.55 -12.76
CA ALA A 461 -35.04 -0.64 -13.58
C ALA A 461 -34.73 -0.24 -15.03
N CYS A 462 -33.84 -0.98 -15.67
CA CYS A 462 -33.53 -0.85 -17.09
C CYS A 462 -33.91 -2.11 -17.85
N THR A 463 -34.48 -1.93 -19.04
CA THR A 463 -34.79 -3.00 -19.99
C THR A 463 -34.13 -2.73 -21.33
N PRO A 464 -33.80 -3.77 -22.13
CA PRO A 464 -33.33 -3.56 -23.50
C PRO A 464 -34.39 -2.77 -24.31
N PHE A 465 -33.98 -1.68 -24.95
CA PHE A 465 -34.86 -0.86 -25.78
C PHE A 465 -35.15 -1.53 -27.14
N SER A 466 -34.14 -2.20 -27.72
CA SER A 466 -34.27 -2.93 -28.98
C SER A 466 -33.51 -4.26 -28.91
N PRO A 467 -34.19 -5.37 -28.54
CA PRO A 467 -33.59 -6.70 -28.46
C PRO A 467 -32.85 -7.18 -29.72
N PRO A 468 -33.29 -6.89 -30.97
CA PRO A 468 -32.58 -7.31 -32.17
C PRO A 468 -31.17 -6.70 -32.34
N LEU A 469 -30.83 -5.64 -31.60
CA LEU A 469 -29.57 -4.91 -31.73
C LEU A 469 -28.54 -5.26 -30.64
N GLN A 470 -28.75 -6.33 -29.87
CA GLN A 470 -27.88 -6.71 -28.74
C GLN A 470 -26.42 -7.01 -29.13
N ASP A 471 -26.16 -7.39 -30.38
CA ASP A 471 -24.80 -7.65 -30.89
C ASP A 471 -24.23 -6.47 -31.70
N SER A 472 -24.94 -5.35 -31.80
CA SER A 472 -24.49 -4.17 -32.56
C SER A 472 -23.61 -3.26 -31.70
N HIS A 473 -22.51 -2.76 -32.26
CA HIS A 473 -21.58 -1.88 -31.56
C HIS A 473 -22.06 -0.42 -31.64
N ILE A 474 -23.14 -0.12 -30.91
CA ILE A 474 -23.73 1.22 -30.88
C ILE A 474 -22.84 2.17 -30.10
N THR A 475 -22.31 3.18 -30.78
CA THR A 475 -21.37 4.16 -30.20
C THR A 475 -22.01 5.52 -29.95
N ALA A 476 -23.08 5.85 -30.66
CA ALA A 476 -23.81 7.09 -30.41
C ALA A 476 -25.32 6.93 -30.62
N VAL A 477 -26.05 7.79 -29.92
CA VAL A 477 -27.51 7.82 -29.90
C VAL A 477 -27.95 9.28 -30.03
N ALA A 478 -29.06 9.52 -30.74
CA ALA A 478 -29.80 10.77 -30.71
C ALA A 478 -31.30 10.49 -30.64
N LEU A 479 -32.05 11.37 -29.98
CA LEU A 479 -33.50 11.28 -29.86
C LEU A 479 -34.15 12.36 -30.71
N ASN A 480 -35.14 11.97 -31.51
CA ASN A 480 -35.99 12.93 -32.19
C ASN A 480 -37.03 13.48 -31.21
N PRO A 481 -36.98 14.77 -30.86
CA PRO A 481 -37.85 15.34 -29.85
C PRO A 481 -39.29 15.48 -30.33
N ILE A 482 -39.60 15.34 -31.63
CA ILE A 482 -40.93 15.53 -32.22
C ILE A 482 -41.76 14.25 -32.19
N ASN A 483 -41.21 13.15 -32.70
CA ASN A 483 -41.91 11.88 -32.86
C ASN A 483 -41.40 10.77 -31.92
N GLY A 484 -40.31 10.99 -31.19
CA GLY A 484 -39.71 10.01 -30.28
C GLY A 484 -38.90 8.90 -30.97
N SER A 485 -38.61 9.01 -32.27
CA SER A 485 -37.74 8.04 -32.96
C SER A 485 -36.30 8.15 -32.46
N VAL A 486 -35.62 7.02 -32.32
CA VAL A 486 -34.22 6.95 -31.85
C VAL A 486 -33.30 6.72 -33.04
N LEU A 487 -32.27 7.54 -33.16
CA LEU A 487 -31.22 7.41 -34.16
C LEU A 487 -29.97 6.83 -33.51
N LEU A 488 -29.39 5.82 -34.13
CA LEU A 488 -28.21 5.12 -33.62
C LEU A 488 -27.10 5.13 -34.67
N ALA A 489 -25.87 5.26 -34.20
CA ALA A 489 -24.67 5.04 -35.01
C ALA A 489 -23.95 3.78 -34.54
N ASP A 490 -23.70 2.89 -35.49
CA ASP A 490 -22.84 1.72 -35.34
C ASP A 490 -21.54 2.01 -36.09
N SER A 491 -20.57 2.63 -35.41
CA SER A 491 -19.32 3.07 -36.05
C SER A 491 -18.46 1.89 -36.54
N ALA A 492 -18.51 0.74 -35.85
CA ALA A 492 -17.78 -0.45 -36.26
C ALA A 492 -18.31 -1.03 -37.58
N ALA A 493 -19.64 -0.97 -37.79
CA ALA A 493 -20.26 -1.39 -39.04
C ALA A 493 -20.38 -0.26 -40.09
N GLY A 494 -20.07 1.00 -39.73
CA GLY A 494 -20.27 2.17 -40.59
C GLY A 494 -21.74 2.39 -40.96
N ARG A 495 -22.66 2.20 -40.01
CA ARG A 495 -24.09 2.14 -40.29
C ARG A 495 -24.90 3.04 -39.37
N LEU A 496 -25.86 3.76 -39.94
CA LEU A 496 -26.90 4.47 -39.21
C LEU A 496 -28.16 3.62 -39.14
N LEU A 497 -28.81 3.63 -37.99
CA LEU A 497 -30.09 2.96 -37.75
C LEU A 497 -31.10 3.97 -37.22
N LYS A 498 -32.34 3.85 -37.67
CA LYS A 498 -33.48 4.60 -37.14
C LYS A 498 -34.49 3.64 -36.55
N LEU A 499 -34.82 3.84 -35.29
CA LEU A 499 -35.83 3.11 -34.56
C LEU A 499 -37.03 4.00 -34.30
N ASP A 500 -38.20 3.40 -34.18
CA ASP A 500 -39.38 4.10 -33.66
C ASP A 500 -39.28 4.32 -32.14
N ARG A 501 -40.35 4.85 -31.54
CA ARG A 501 -40.41 5.10 -30.09
C ARG A 501 -40.52 3.81 -29.25
N HIS A 502 -40.77 2.66 -29.87
CA HIS A 502 -40.93 1.36 -29.24
C HIS A 502 -39.72 0.44 -29.47
N GLY A 503 -38.70 0.91 -30.21
CA GLY A 503 -37.48 0.15 -30.51
C GLY A 503 -37.56 -0.70 -31.77
N GLU A 504 -38.61 -0.56 -32.59
CA GLU A 504 -38.69 -1.25 -33.89
C GLU A 504 -37.89 -0.50 -34.96
N GLN A 505 -37.15 -1.23 -35.79
CA GLN A 505 -36.32 -0.65 -36.83
C GLN A 505 -37.17 -0.10 -37.99
N LEU A 506 -37.05 1.20 -38.25
CA LEU A 506 -37.74 1.91 -39.34
C LEU A 506 -36.88 2.04 -40.60
N ALA A 507 -35.59 2.34 -40.44
CA ALA A 507 -34.68 2.56 -41.56
C ALA A 507 -33.23 2.23 -41.19
N THR A 508 -32.40 1.97 -42.19
CA THR A 508 -30.96 1.72 -42.06
C THR A 508 -30.22 2.33 -43.24
N ALA A 509 -29.01 2.83 -43.02
CA ALA A 509 -28.19 3.42 -44.06
C ALA A 509 -26.70 3.16 -43.81
N GLN A 510 -25.93 2.94 -44.88
CA GLN A 510 -24.48 2.81 -44.79
C GLN A 510 -23.84 4.19 -44.98
N VAL A 511 -23.03 4.63 -44.03
CA VAL A 511 -22.46 5.98 -43.98
C VAL A 511 -21.02 5.91 -43.43
N ALA A 512 -20.13 6.76 -43.93
CA ALA A 512 -18.81 6.94 -43.34
C ALA A 512 -18.96 7.63 -41.96
N LEU A 513 -18.64 6.91 -40.89
CA LEU A 513 -18.73 7.41 -39.52
C LEU A 513 -17.33 7.48 -38.89
N PRO A 514 -17.05 8.49 -38.05
CA PRO A 514 -15.85 8.48 -37.21
C PRO A 514 -15.96 7.41 -36.11
N ASP A 515 -14.83 7.15 -35.43
CA ASP A 515 -14.78 6.20 -34.31
C ASP A 515 -15.70 6.61 -33.14
N GLU A 516 -15.74 7.91 -32.85
CA GLU A 516 -16.58 8.56 -31.84
C GLU A 516 -17.59 9.49 -32.53
N PRO A 517 -18.69 8.95 -33.09
CA PRO A 517 -19.69 9.77 -33.75
C PRO A 517 -20.51 10.57 -32.73
N VAL A 518 -20.87 11.78 -33.09
CA VAL A 518 -21.79 12.65 -32.33
C VAL A 518 -22.96 12.96 -33.23
N LEU A 519 -24.17 12.59 -32.79
CA LEU A 519 -25.41 12.76 -33.54
C LEU A 519 -26.19 13.93 -32.95
N GLN A 520 -26.55 14.93 -33.75
CA GLN A 520 -27.44 16.01 -33.34
C GLN A 520 -28.58 16.19 -34.35
N LEU A 521 -29.79 16.44 -33.85
CA LEU A 521 -30.94 16.78 -34.66
C LEU A 521 -31.28 18.27 -34.50
N HIS A 522 -31.23 19.02 -35.59
CA HIS A 522 -31.54 20.44 -35.60
C HIS A 522 -32.02 20.88 -36.98
N GLY A 523 -33.01 21.78 -37.02
CA GLY A 523 -33.54 22.33 -38.29
C GLY A 523 -34.16 21.28 -39.23
N GLY A 524 -34.56 20.11 -38.73
CA GLY A 524 -35.03 19.01 -39.58
C GLY A 524 -33.91 18.29 -40.35
N LEU A 525 -32.66 18.38 -39.88
CA LEU A 525 -31.51 17.70 -40.44
C LEU A 525 -30.80 16.89 -39.35
N LEU A 526 -30.09 15.84 -39.77
CA LEU A 526 -29.20 15.07 -38.92
C LEU A 526 -27.76 15.51 -39.16
N TRP A 527 -27.12 15.95 -38.10
CA TRP A 527 -25.75 16.46 -38.11
C TRP A 527 -24.85 15.43 -37.44
N ILE A 528 -23.70 15.15 -38.07
CA ILE A 528 -22.70 14.21 -37.58
C ILE A 528 -21.31 14.81 -37.76
N ASN A 529 -20.41 14.63 -36.79
CA ASN A 529 -19.01 15.00 -36.97
C ASN A 529 -18.36 14.19 -38.11
N SER A 530 -17.51 14.85 -38.91
CA SER A 530 -16.86 14.23 -40.05
C SER A 530 -15.80 13.20 -39.63
N ALA A 531 -15.68 12.14 -40.43
CA ALA A 531 -14.63 11.13 -40.28
C ALA A 531 -13.26 11.60 -40.78
N GLU A 532 -13.19 12.65 -41.60
CA GLU A 532 -11.97 13.00 -42.37
C GLU A 532 -11.32 14.32 -41.95
N GLY A 533 -12.02 15.22 -41.26
CA GLY A 533 -11.44 16.52 -40.89
C GLY A 533 -12.23 17.34 -39.86
N PRO A 534 -11.91 18.65 -39.71
CA PRO A 534 -12.61 19.58 -38.83
C PRO A 534 -13.94 20.03 -39.47
N ALA A 535 -14.81 19.08 -39.78
CA ALA A 535 -16.05 19.33 -40.49
C ALA A 535 -17.24 18.62 -39.82
N ILE A 536 -18.44 19.06 -40.17
CA ILE A 536 -19.70 18.45 -39.77
C ILE A 536 -20.48 18.08 -41.03
N SER A 537 -20.76 16.79 -41.16
CA SER A 537 -21.50 16.21 -42.27
C SER A 537 -23.02 16.31 -42.00
N VAL A 538 -23.77 16.66 -43.04
CA VAL A 538 -25.21 16.93 -42.97
C VAL A 538 -25.97 15.83 -43.68
N PHE A 539 -26.94 15.20 -43.01
CA PHE A 539 -27.70 14.06 -43.49
C PHE A 539 -29.20 14.29 -43.40
N ARG A 540 -29.93 13.59 -44.27
CA ARG A 540 -31.38 13.43 -44.17
C ARG A 540 -31.75 12.38 -43.13
N TYR A 541 -32.84 12.62 -42.40
CA TYR A 541 -33.31 11.74 -41.33
C TYR A 541 -34.69 11.12 -41.61
N GLU A 542 -35.36 11.52 -42.70
CA GLU A 542 -36.63 10.97 -43.16
C GLU A 542 -36.46 9.50 -43.62
N ASN A 543 -37.50 8.67 -43.45
CA ASN A 543 -37.36 7.21 -43.67
C ASN A 543 -36.89 6.85 -45.09
N ASP A 544 -37.44 7.51 -46.12
CA ASP A 544 -37.17 7.18 -47.52
C ASP A 544 -35.79 7.65 -48.02
N ALA A 545 -35.19 8.61 -47.33
CA ALA A 545 -33.89 9.19 -47.67
C ALA A 545 -32.90 9.09 -46.50
N PHE A 546 -33.13 8.17 -45.57
CA PHE A 546 -32.38 8.10 -44.33
C PHE A 546 -30.88 7.90 -44.60
N GLY A 547 -30.05 8.74 -43.98
CA GLY A 547 -28.59 8.67 -44.12
C GLY A 547 -28.03 9.14 -45.47
N SER A 548 -28.84 9.75 -46.35
CA SER A 548 -28.30 10.42 -47.54
C SER A 548 -27.59 11.71 -47.12
N GLN A 549 -26.29 11.82 -47.41
CA GLN A 549 -25.52 13.03 -47.16
C GLN A 549 -25.95 14.14 -48.14
N LEU A 550 -26.22 15.32 -47.60
CA LEU A 550 -26.59 16.51 -48.35
C LEU A 550 -25.40 17.45 -48.54
N ASP A 551 -24.60 17.61 -47.49
CA ASP A 551 -23.53 18.60 -47.44
C ASP A 551 -22.47 18.21 -46.41
N GLU A 552 -21.36 18.94 -46.40
CA GLU A 552 -20.32 18.90 -45.39
C GLU A 552 -19.77 20.29 -45.11
N ILE A 553 -19.90 20.73 -43.86
CA ILE A 553 -19.55 22.07 -43.44
C ILE A 553 -18.16 22.05 -42.81
N LEU A 554 -17.21 22.69 -43.48
CA LEU A 554 -15.85 22.82 -43.00
C LEU A 554 -15.73 23.96 -41.98
N LEU A 555 -15.18 23.67 -40.79
CA LEU A 555 -15.04 24.63 -39.72
C LEU A 555 -13.62 25.19 -39.67
N LEU A 556 -13.48 26.46 -40.05
CA LEU A 556 -12.20 27.19 -40.07
C LEU A 556 -12.29 28.50 -39.28
N PRO A 557 -12.32 28.46 -37.93
CA PRO A 557 -12.27 29.66 -37.13
C PRO A 557 -10.95 30.45 -37.37
N PRO A 558 -10.95 31.79 -37.18
CA PRO A 558 -9.79 32.63 -37.49
C PRO A 558 -8.63 32.44 -36.50
N GLY A 559 -7.40 32.52 -36.99
CA GLY A 559 -6.18 32.56 -36.16
C GLY A 559 -5.52 31.21 -35.85
N SER A 560 -5.93 30.14 -36.52
CA SER A 560 -5.63 28.76 -36.14
C SER A 560 -5.06 27.94 -37.31
N GLU A 561 -3.82 28.25 -37.70
CA GLU A 561 -3.04 27.49 -38.69
C GLU A 561 -2.88 25.99 -38.33
N LYS A 562 -3.15 25.61 -37.07
CA LYS A 562 -3.07 24.25 -36.54
C LYS A 562 -4.32 23.38 -36.78
N LEU A 563 -5.43 23.94 -37.27
CA LEU A 563 -6.73 23.24 -37.31
C LEU A 563 -6.93 22.23 -38.44
N GLN A 564 -6.08 22.21 -39.47
CA GLN A 564 -6.22 21.18 -40.53
C GLN A 564 -6.08 19.75 -39.99
N GLN A 565 -5.43 19.57 -38.84
CA GLN A 565 -5.25 18.28 -38.17
C GLN A 565 -6.24 18.06 -37.01
N SER A 566 -7.12 19.03 -36.76
CA SER A 566 -8.10 18.93 -35.69
C SER A 566 -9.37 18.23 -36.15
N ARG A 567 -10.06 17.60 -35.20
CA ARG A 567 -11.33 16.90 -35.41
C ARG A 567 -12.41 17.47 -34.51
N VAL A 568 -13.64 17.43 -35.00
CA VAL A 568 -14.82 17.72 -34.18
C VAL A 568 -15.05 16.53 -33.26
N ARG A 569 -14.85 16.75 -31.96
CA ARG A 569 -15.02 15.72 -30.92
C ARG A 569 -16.40 15.74 -30.28
N ASP A 570 -16.99 16.93 -30.15
CA ASP A 570 -18.36 17.11 -29.67
C ASP A 570 -18.93 18.41 -30.20
N PHE A 571 -20.26 18.48 -30.35
CA PHE A 571 -20.96 19.69 -30.73
C PHE A 571 -22.43 19.65 -30.29
N VAL A 572 -22.97 20.82 -29.98
CA VAL A 572 -24.36 20.95 -29.52
C VAL A 572 -24.95 22.31 -29.90
N TRP A 573 -26.24 22.34 -30.24
CA TRP A 573 -26.99 23.58 -30.38
C TRP A 573 -27.46 24.07 -29.00
N SER A 574 -27.07 25.28 -28.61
CA SER A 574 -27.39 25.85 -27.29
C SER A 574 -27.29 27.37 -27.28
N GLY A 575 -28.33 28.05 -26.79
CA GLY A 575 -28.37 29.52 -26.72
C GLY A 575 -28.21 30.20 -28.08
N ASP A 576 -28.98 29.72 -29.07
CA ASP A 576 -29.02 30.24 -30.45
C ASP A 576 -27.67 30.22 -31.19
N ALA A 577 -26.80 29.30 -30.81
CA ALA A 577 -25.50 29.09 -31.44
C ALA A 577 -25.11 27.61 -31.43
N TRP A 578 -24.32 27.19 -32.42
CA TRP A 578 -23.59 25.94 -32.42
C TRP A 578 -22.34 26.08 -31.56
N TRP A 579 -22.18 25.17 -30.61
CA TRP A 579 -20.96 25.03 -29.82
C TRP A 579 -20.22 23.82 -30.33
N VAL A 580 -18.95 23.99 -30.68
CA VAL A 580 -18.13 22.92 -31.28
C VAL A 580 -16.82 22.81 -30.53
N TYR A 581 -16.52 21.59 -30.08
CA TYR A 581 -15.23 21.24 -29.52
C TYR A 581 -14.32 20.66 -30.61
N LEU A 582 -13.30 21.42 -31.00
CA LEU A 582 -12.26 20.99 -31.93
C LEU A 582 -11.03 20.58 -31.13
N GLN A 583 -10.56 19.36 -31.36
CA GLN A 583 -9.37 18.82 -30.71
C GLN A 583 -8.35 18.37 -31.76
N ASP A 584 -7.10 18.72 -31.54
CA ASP A 584 -5.97 18.22 -32.32
C ASP A 584 -5.57 16.82 -31.82
N ASP A 585 -5.60 15.84 -32.71
CA ASP A 585 -5.27 14.45 -32.41
C ASP A 585 -3.80 14.28 -31.97
N ALA A 586 -2.89 15.13 -32.47
CA ALA A 586 -1.46 15.00 -32.19
C ALA A 586 -1.07 15.59 -30.81
N SER A 587 -1.61 16.77 -30.48
CA SER A 587 -1.33 17.44 -29.20
C SER A 587 -2.31 17.07 -28.09
N GLY A 588 -3.50 16.55 -28.42
CA GLY A 588 -4.61 16.35 -27.49
C GLY A 588 -5.18 17.66 -26.93
N THR A 589 -4.70 18.81 -27.41
CA THR A 589 -5.24 20.12 -27.02
C THR A 589 -6.47 20.43 -27.86
N GLY A 590 -7.47 21.03 -27.22
CA GLY A 590 -8.69 21.39 -27.91
C GLY A 590 -9.26 22.69 -27.39
N GLU A 591 -10.03 23.33 -28.25
CA GLU A 591 -10.68 24.61 -28.00
C GLU A 591 -12.17 24.49 -28.36
N VAL A 592 -12.98 25.30 -27.70
CA VAL A 592 -14.42 25.35 -27.95
C VAL A 592 -14.74 26.64 -28.68
N TYR A 593 -15.43 26.50 -29.81
CA TYR A 593 -15.81 27.60 -30.69
C TYR A 593 -17.34 27.71 -30.77
N ARG A 594 -17.82 28.93 -31.00
CA ARG A 594 -19.23 29.23 -31.22
C ARG A 594 -19.45 29.68 -32.66
N PHE A 595 -20.50 29.16 -33.28
CA PHE A 595 -20.96 29.51 -34.62
C PHE A 595 -22.45 29.87 -34.59
N ASP A 596 -22.92 30.70 -35.50
CA ASP A 596 -24.36 30.98 -35.67
C ASP A 596 -25.07 29.83 -36.39
N GLU A 597 -26.37 29.97 -36.66
CA GLU A 597 -27.20 28.96 -37.34
C GLU A 597 -26.65 28.63 -38.75
N GLU A 598 -26.10 29.63 -39.44
CA GLU A 598 -25.47 29.52 -40.75
C GLU A 598 -23.99 29.10 -40.70
N TRP A 599 -23.49 28.67 -39.53
CA TRP A 599 -22.11 28.22 -39.31
C TRP A 599 -21.03 29.30 -39.50
N ASN A 600 -21.37 30.57 -39.43
CA ASN A 600 -20.39 31.65 -39.35
C ASN A 600 -19.79 31.70 -37.95
N TYR A 601 -18.48 31.91 -37.88
CA TYR A 601 -17.76 32.03 -36.61
C TYR A 601 -18.24 33.24 -35.80
N LEU A 602 -18.59 33.01 -34.53
CA LEU A 602 -18.98 34.05 -33.59
C LEU A 602 -17.85 34.39 -32.61
N SER A 603 -17.34 33.40 -31.89
CA SER A 603 -16.35 33.60 -30.83
C SER A 603 -15.66 32.30 -30.40
N THR A 604 -14.53 32.44 -29.72
CA THR A 604 -13.83 31.35 -29.02
C THR A 604 -14.14 31.41 -27.54
N VAL A 605 -14.45 30.26 -26.93
CA VAL A 605 -14.84 30.15 -25.53
C VAL A 605 -13.59 29.96 -24.67
N PRO A 606 -13.33 30.82 -23.67
CA PRO A 606 -12.18 30.69 -22.80
C PRO A 606 -12.37 29.53 -21.82
N LEU A 607 -11.64 28.43 -22.03
CA LEU A 607 -11.61 27.30 -21.10
C LEU A 607 -10.68 27.61 -19.91
N ALA A 608 -11.02 27.12 -18.71
CA ALA A 608 -10.15 27.26 -17.55
C ALA A 608 -8.82 26.49 -17.75
N ALA A 609 -7.74 26.96 -17.12
CA ALA A 609 -6.44 26.29 -17.17
C ALA A 609 -6.55 24.84 -16.62
N GLY A 610 -6.05 23.86 -17.38
CA GLY A 610 -6.14 22.44 -17.02
C GLY A 610 -7.38 21.69 -17.53
N THR A 611 -8.23 22.33 -18.34
CA THR A 611 -9.42 21.70 -18.96
C THR A 611 -9.09 20.94 -20.25
N ALA A 612 -7.86 20.43 -20.39
CA ALA A 612 -7.51 19.58 -21.55
C ALA A 612 -8.07 18.17 -21.35
N GLY A 613 -8.54 17.54 -22.43
CA GLY A 613 -9.02 16.15 -22.40
C GLY A 613 -10.33 15.92 -23.17
N PRO A 614 -11.00 14.78 -22.95
CA PRO A 614 -12.29 14.49 -23.57
C PRO A 614 -13.36 15.36 -22.93
N LEU A 615 -13.78 16.41 -23.63
CA LEU A 615 -14.84 17.31 -23.18
C LEU A 615 -16.18 16.85 -23.73
N GLN A 616 -17.21 16.93 -22.89
CA GLN A 616 -18.59 16.72 -23.30
C GLN A 616 -19.33 18.05 -23.21
N LEU A 617 -19.99 18.45 -24.29
CA LEU A 617 -20.83 19.64 -24.40
C LEU A 617 -22.28 19.25 -24.17
N VAL A 618 -22.97 19.97 -23.28
CA VAL A 618 -24.35 19.67 -22.92
C VAL A 618 -25.19 20.94 -22.89
N ASN A 619 -26.32 20.93 -23.61
CA ASN A 619 -27.31 22.00 -23.56
C ASN A 619 -28.11 21.90 -22.26
N TRP A 620 -28.11 22.98 -21.46
CA TRP A 620 -28.95 23.13 -20.27
C TRP A 620 -29.79 24.42 -20.35
N GLY A 621 -30.80 24.38 -21.22
CA GLY A 621 -31.72 25.50 -21.44
C GLY A 621 -31.05 26.61 -22.26
N SER A 622 -30.86 27.79 -21.67
CA SER A 622 -30.12 28.90 -22.30
C SER A 622 -28.62 28.91 -21.95
N ARG A 623 -28.13 27.85 -21.30
CA ARG A 623 -26.76 27.72 -20.82
C ARG A 623 -26.11 26.48 -21.42
N THR A 624 -24.80 26.54 -21.61
CA THR A 624 -24.00 25.40 -22.06
C THR A 624 -23.12 24.90 -20.92
N LEU A 625 -23.18 23.61 -20.65
CA LEU A 625 -22.30 22.93 -19.71
C LEU A 625 -21.15 22.26 -20.47
N ILE A 626 -19.94 22.40 -19.94
CA ILE A 626 -18.74 21.72 -20.43
C ILE A 626 -18.25 20.81 -19.32
N ASN A 627 -18.44 19.50 -19.52
CA ASN A 627 -17.99 18.47 -18.59
C ASN A 627 -16.61 17.95 -19.00
N ASN A 628 -15.73 17.79 -18.01
CA ASN A 628 -14.47 17.09 -18.16
C ASN A 628 -14.43 15.96 -17.12
N PRO A 629 -14.37 14.68 -17.52
CA PRO A 629 -14.42 13.54 -16.60
C PRO A 629 -13.19 13.47 -15.67
N LEU A 630 -12.13 14.20 -15.97
CA LEU A 630 -10.92 14.31 -15.15
C LEU A 630 -11.07 15.32 -14.01
N THR A 631 -12.12 16.14 -14.02
CA THR A 631 -12.32 17.19 -13.01
C THR A 631 -13.72 17.14 -12.41
N PRO A 632 -13.88 17.45 -11.12
CA PRO A 632 -15.19 17.41 -10.47
C PRO A 632 -16.08 18.62 -10.78
N ALA A 633 -15.51 19.71 -11.28
CA ALA A 633 -16.24 20.93 -11.60
C ALA A 633 -16.68 20.91 -13.07
N ILE A 634 -17.98 21.11 -13.31
CA ILE A 634 -18.55 21.21 -14.65
C ILE A 634 -18.65 22.70 -14.98
N GLN A 635 -17.98 23.15 -16.04
CA GLN A 635 -17.98 24.56 -16.39
C GLN A 635 -19.33 24.95 -16.98
N ARG A 636 -19.76 26.18 -16.71
CA ARG A 636 -21.05 26.70 -17.16
C ARG A 636 -20.84 28.00 -17.90
N PHE A 637 -21.48 28.13 -19.04
CA PHE A 637 -21.41 29.33 -19.87
C PHE A 637 -22.82 29.81 -20.21
N ASN A 638 -22.98 31.12 -20.34
CA ASN A 638 -24.21 31.70 -20.84
C ASN A 638 -24.32 31.57 -22.37
N ALA A 639 -25.43 32.04 -22.94
CA ALA A 639 -25.67 31.98 -24.37
C ALA A 639 -24.56 32.67 -25.18
N GLU A 640 -23.99 33.76 -24.68
CA GLU A 640 -22.96 34.56 -25.35
C GLU A 640 -21.53 34.00 -25.24
N GLY A 641 -21.31 32.86 -24.57
CA GLY A 641 -19.97 32.30 -24.40
C GLY A 641 -19.18 32.85 -23.21
N ALA A 642 -19.80 33.67 -22.35
CA ALA A 642 -19.18 34.15 -21.13
C ALA A 642 -19.26 33.09 -20.03
N ALA A 643 -18.13 32.88 -19.34
CA ALA A 643 -18.04 31.94 -18.23
C ALA A 643 -18.88 32.40 -17.03
N GLU A 644 -19.71 31.50 -16.51
CA GLU A 644 -20.44 31.67 -15.26
C GLU A 644 -19.77 30.86 -14.12
N VAL A 645 -20.34 30.94 -12.91
CA VAL A 645 -19.95 30.08 -11.79
C VAL A 645 -20.14 28.61 -12.19
N PRO A 646 -19.09 27.76 -12.10
CA PRO A 646 -19.16 26.35 -12.44
C PRO A 646 -20.26 25.61 -11.67
N PHE A 647 -20.87 24.64 -12.33
CA PHE A 647 -21.77 23.71 -11.68
C PHE A 647 -20.97 22.71 -10.83
N VAL A 648 -21.24 22.72 -9.52
CA VAL A 648 -20.56 21.87 -8.55
C VAL A 648 -21.57 21.00 -7.83
N SER A 649 -21.49 19.69 -8.06
CA SER A 649 -22.37 18.70 -7.43
C SER A 649 -21.84 18.30 -6.05
N THR A 650 -22.62 18.55 -4.99
CA THR A 650 -22.29 18.12 -3.63
C THR A 650 -22.26 16.60 -3.49
N SER A 651 -23.15 15.87 -4.19
CA SER A 651 -23.17 14.41 -4.22
C SER A 651 -21.94 13.83 -4.93
N LEU A 652 -21.45 14.48 -5.99
CA LEU A 652 -20.22 14.08 -6.68
C LEU A 652 -19.00 14.26 -5.76
N GLN A 653 -18.89 15.40 -5.09
CA GLN A 653 -17.81 15.65 -4.13
C GLN A 653 -17.84 14.65 -2.95
N ALA A 654 -19.04 14.32 -2.45
CA ALA A 654 -19.21 13.31 -1.41
C ALA A 654 -18.76 11.92 -1.88
N LEU A 655 -19.08 11.53 -3.12
CA LEU A 655 -18.66 10.26 -3.71
C LEU A 655 -17.13 10.19 -3.85
N ILE A 656 -16.52 11.21 -4.44
CA ILE A 656 -15.06 11.29 -4.64
C ILE A 656 -14.34 11.23 -3.29
N SER A 657 -14.74 12.06 -2.33
CA SER A 657 -14.11 12.11 -1.00
C SER A 657 -14.32 10.81 -0.21
N GLY A 658 -15.48 10.16 -0.34
CA GLY A 658 -15.76 8.85 0.26
C GLY A 658 -14.87 7.73 -0.29
N GLN A 659 -14.68 7.69 -1.61
CA GLN A 659 -13.77 6.75 -2.26
C GLN A 659 -12.31 7.00 -1.86
N GLN A 660 -11.86 8.26 -1.84
CA GLN A 660 -10.50 8.62 -1.42
C GLN A 660 -10.21 8.22 0.04
N ARG A 661 -11.16 8.45 0.96
CA ARG A 661 -11.03 8.02 2.36
C ARG A 661 -10.94 6.50 2.49
N SER A 662 -11.77 5.78 1.74
CA SER A 662 -11.77 4.32 1.75
C SER A 662 -10.45 3.76 1.20
N ALA A 663 -9.97 4.31 0.08
CA ALA A 663 -8.68 3.95 -0.50
C ALA A 663 -7.52 4.22 0.47
N ARG A 664 -7.47 5.40 1.09
CA ARG A 664 -6.44 5.74 2.09
C ARG A 664 -6.49 4.82 3.30
N SER A 665 -7.68 4.49 3.80
CA SER A 665 -7.82 3.57 4.94
C SER A 665 -7.38 2.15 4.62
N ALA A 666 -7.71 1.65 3.42
CA ALA A 666 -7.27 0.34 2.96
C ALA A 666 -5.75 0.30 2.78
N ASP A 667 -5.17 1.37 2.24
CA ASP A 667 -3.72 1.49 2.07
C ASP A 667 -2.98 1.51 3.41
N ILE A 668 -3.47 2.29 4.38
CA ILE A 668 -2.95 2.30 5.75
C ILE A 668 -3.08 0.91 6.39
N ALA A 669 -4.22 0.24 6.23
CA ALA A 669 -4.45 -1.09 6.78
C ALA A 669 -3.49 -2.13 6.19
N TRP A 670 -3.25 -2.07 4.88
CA TRP A 670 -2.31 -2.94 4.19
C TRP A 670 -0.87 -2.71 4.66
N HIS A 671 -0.40 -1.46 4.60
CA HIS A 671 0.95 -1.12 5.02
C HIS A 671 1.19 -1.43 6.51
N GLY A 672 0.22 -1.14 7.37
CA GLY A 672 0.28 -1.49 8.80
C GLY A 672 0.38 -3.00 9.02
N SER A 673 -0.43 -3.79 8.31
CA SER A 673 -0.39 -5.25 8.40
C SER A 673 0.94 -5.84 7.92
N LEU A 674 1.47 -5.33 6.80
CA LEU A 674 2.78 -5.74 6.26
C LEU A 674 3.92 -5.41 7.22
N LEU A 675 3.88 -4.21 7.83
CA LEU A 675 4.87 -3.78 8.81
C LEU A 675 4.86 -4.65 10.08
N VAL A 676 3.68 -5.00 10.60
CA VAL A 676 3.57 -5.91 11.76
C VAL A 676 4.13 -7.30 11.42
N LEU A 677 3.83 -7.83 10.24
CA LEU A 677 4.36 -9.12 9.80
C LEU A 677 5.88 -9.08 9.60
N ALA A 678 6.42 -8.01 9.00
CA ALA A 678 7.86 -7.83 8.85
C ALA A 678 8.59 -7.75 10.19
N LEU A 679 8.04 -7.02 11.17
CA LEU A 679 8.58 -6.98 12.54
C LEU A 679 8.54 -8.35 13.21
N ALA A 680 7.43 -9.08 13.07
CA ALA A 680 7.32 -10.43 13.62
C ALA A 680 8.41 -11.37 13.06
N VAL A 681 8.70 -11.29 11.76
CA VAL A 681 9.80 -12.02 11.11
C VAL A 681 11.14 -11.64 11.76
N ILE A 682 11.47 -10.35 11.82
CA ILE A 682 12.75 -9.87 12.38
C ILE A 682 12.93 -10.34 13.83
N VAL A 683 11.89 -10.21 14.66
CA VAL A 683 11.93 -10.62 16.07
C VAL A 683 12.09 -12.14 16.20
N CYS A 684 11.35 -12.93 15.43
CA CYS A 684 11.44 -14.40 15.48
C CYS A 684 12.80 -14.93 15.02
N PHE A 685 13.33 -14.43 13.90
CA PHE A 685 14.65 -14.84 13.42
C PHE A 685 15.77 -14.32 14.31
N GLY A 686 15.68 -13.09 14.83
CA GLY A 686 16.64 -12.52 15.77
C GLY A 686 16.68 -13.30 17.08
N THR A 687 15.52 -13.62 17.66
CA THR A 687 15.46 -14.46 18.87
C THR A 687 15.95 -15.88 18.60
N GLY A 688 15.62 -16.47 17.44
CA GLY A 688 16.15 -17.75 17.00
C GLY A 688 17.68 -17.75 16.94
N TYR A 689 18.27 -16.72 16.34
CA TYR A 689 19.72 -16.54 16.24
C TYR A 689 20.40 -16.46 17.61
N VAL A 690 19.86 -15.62 18.52
CA VAL A 690 20.39 -15.48 19.89
C VAL A 690 20.29 -16.80 20.65
N GLN A 691 19.17 -17.53 20.55
CA GLN A 691 19.01 -18.84 21.20
C GLN A 691 19.91 -19.92 20.59
N GLY A 692 20.17 -19.86 19.28
CA GLY A 692 21.10 -20.75 18.60
C GLY A 692 22.53 -20.56 19.07
N LEU A 693 22.99 -19.30 19.13
CA LEU A 693 24.30 -19.00 19.70
C LEU A 693 24.39 -19.42 21.18
N ARG A 694 23.32 -19.20 21.96
CA ARG A 694 23.24 -19.67 23.35
C ARG A 694 23.43 -21.18 23.47
N GLY A 695 22.84 -21.96 22.56
CA GLY A 695 23.04 -23.40 22.51
C GLY A 695 24.48 -23.82 22.18
N LEU A 696 25.20 -23.03 21.36
CA LEU A 696 26.60 -23.27 21.02
C LEU A 696 27.56 -22.93 22.17
N VAL A 697 27.33 -21.82 22.86
CA VAL A 697 28.17 -21.36 23.97
C VAL A 697 28.10 -22.32 25.16
N TYR A 698 26.89 -22.80 25.49
CA TYR A 698 26.67 -23.69 26.63
C TYR A 698 26.72 -25.18 26.25
N ARG A 699 27.40 -25.54 25.14
CA ARG A 699 27.60 -26.93 24.75
C ARG A 699 28.14 -27.72 25.96
N PRO A 700 27.59 -28.90 26.28
CA PRO A 700 27.78 -29.55 27.58
C PRO A 700 29.26 -29.76 27.91
N ARG A 701 29.81 -28.88 28.74
CA ARG A 701 31.00 -29.11 29.55
C ARG A 701 30.53 -29.35 30.98
N ARG A 702 31.24 -30.20 31.73
CA ARG A 702 30.95 -30.41 33.16
C ARG A 702 31.34 -29.14 33.93
N GLU A 703 30.40 -28.21 34.06
CA GLU A 703 30.54 -27.07 34.96
C GLU A 703 30.59 -27.61 36.40
N GLN A 704 31.65 -27.28 37.13
CA GLN A 704 31.78 -27.66 38.54
C GLN A 704 31.17 -26.56 39.40
N GLY A 705 30.58 -26.93 40.54
CA GLY A 705 30.16 -25.92 41.53
C GLY A 705 31.36 -25.16 42.09
N ALA A 706 31.12 -23.96 42.62
CA ALA A 706 32.14 -23.20 43.32
C ALA A 706 32.59 -23.94 44.59
N GLU A 707 33.91 -23.95 44.84
CA GLU A 707 34.49 -24.44 46.10
C GLU A 707 33.99 -23.58 47.29
N PRO A 708 33.83 -24.16 48.50
CA PRO A 708 33.48 -23.41 49.70
C PRO A 708 34.52 -22.31 49.95
N LEU A 709 34.04 -21.10 50.25
CA LEU A 709 34.93 -19.95 50.40
C LEU A 709 35.64 -19.89 51.75
N ASP A 710 35.06 -20.53 52.78
CA ASP A 710 35.51 -20.48 54.17
C ASP A 710 36.97 -20.95 54.31
N ASP A 711 37.36 -21.96 53.53
CA ASP A 711 38.72 -22.55 53.51
C ASP A 711 39.80 -21.62 52.94
N HIS A 712 39.41 -20.52 52.30
CA HIS A 712 40.31 -19.65 51.53
C HIS A 712 40.23 -18.16 51.93
N THR A 713 39.38 -17.80 52.90
CA THR A 713 39.12 -16.41 53.29
C THR A 713 40.37 -15.64 53.74
N ASP A 714 41.31 -16.31 54.40
CA ASP A 714 42.54 -15.69 54.94
C ASP A 714 43.66 -15.50 53.92
N ALA A 715 43.63 -16.28 52.83
CA ALA A 715 44.66 -16.28 51.79
C ALA A 715 44.29 -15.41 50.57
N LEU A 716 43.05 -14.93 50.50
CA LEU A 716 42.56 -14.09 49.41
C LEU A 716 43.06 -12.65 49.53
N ARG A 717 43.59 -12.12 48.42
CA ARG A 717 43.92 -10.70 48.26
C ARG A 717 42.88 -10.03 47.36
N TRP A 718 42.14 -9.07 47.88
CA TRP A 718 41.11 -8.35 47.13
C TRP A 718 41.67 -7.17 46.33
N ILE A 719 41.17 -6.99 45.12
CA ILE A 719 41.51 -5.84 44.27
C ILE A 719 40.54 -4.71 44.55
N GLU A 720 41.07 -3.52 44.82
CA GLU A 720 40.26 -2.36 45.14
C GLU A 720 39.47 -1.85 43.92
N PRO A 721 38.14 -1.67 44.04
CA PRO A 721 37.36 -0.98 43.04
C PRO A 721 37.69 0.53 43.04
N VAL A 722 37.41 1.20 41.93
CA VAL A 722 37.63 2.66 41.84
C VAL A 722 36.68 3.42 42.76
N GLN A 723 37.23 4.17 43.73
CA GLN A 723 36.48 4.85 44.80
C GLN A 723 35.52 5.94 44.27
N ASP A 724 35.85 6.64 43.18
CA ASP A 724 35.04 7.74 42.62
C ASP A 724 34.13 7.35 41.44
N ARG A 725 33.91 6.06 41.20
CA ARG A 725 33.14 5.58 40.03
C ARG A 725 31.74 6.19 39.95
N GLN A 726 31.03 6.27 41.07
CA GLN A 726 29.65 6.80 41.08
C GLN A 726 29.61 8.29 40.69
N ARG A 727 30.58 9.09 41.18
CA ARG A 727 30.70 10.51 40.80
C ARG A 727 31.07 10.66 39.33
N GLN A 728 31.95 9.81 38.80
CA GLN A 728 32.31 9.82 37.37
C GLN A 728 31.11 9.46 36.48
N LEU A 729 30.32 8.44 36.84
CA LEU A 729 29.10 8.07 36.11
C LEU A 729 28.00 9.13 36.20
N GLN A 730 27.88 9.82 37.34
CA GLN A 730 26.97 10.96 37.46
C GLN A 730 27.40 12.11 36.54
N ARG A 731 28.69 12.42 36.46
CA ARG A 731 29.22 13.44 35.54
C ARG A 731 28.94 13.08 34.08
N THR A 732 29.20 11.84 33.66
CA THR A 732 28.91 11.42 32.28
C THR A 732 27.41 11.45 31.97
N ALA A 733 26.55 11.06 32.93
CA ALA A 733 25.11 11.19 32.79
C ALA A 733 24.66 12.66 32.65
N THR A 734 25.25 13.58 33.42
CA THR A 734 24.95 15.03 33.29
C THR A 734 25.41 15.59 31.95
N PHE A 735 26.62 15.25 31.48
CA PHE A 735 27.10 15.68 30.16
C PHE A 735 26.23 15.12 29.03
N TYR A 736 25.82 13.85 29.14
CA TYR A 736 24.90 13.25 28.18
C TYR A 736 23.54 13.96 28.17
N GLY A 737 22.97 14.26 29.34
CA GLY A 737 21.71 14.98 29.46
C GLY A 737 21.77 16.38 28.82
N LEU A 738 22.85 17.13 29.04
CA LEU A 738 23.07 18.43 28.41
C LEU A 738 23.22 18.32 26.89
N ALA A 739 23.99 17.34 26.41
CA ALA A 739 24.16 17.11 24.97
C ALA A 739 22.83 16.69 24.30
N ALA A 740 22.06 15.80 24.94
CA ALA A 740 20.74 15.38 24.46
C ALA A 740 19.77 16.57 24.39
N LEU A 741 19.75 17.43 25.42
CA LEU A 741 18.94 18.65 25.43
C LEU A 741 19.35 19.60 24.29
N ALA A 742 20.64 19.81 24.07
CA ALA A 742 21.14 20.65 22.98
C ALA A 742 20.72 20.11 21.60
N VAL A 743 20.77 18.79 21.39
CA VAL A 743 20.32 18.14 20.14
C VAL A 743 18.81 18.31 19.94
N VAL A 744 18.00 18.19 21.01
CA VAL A 744 16.54 18.41 20.93
C VAL A 744 16.23 19.87 20.62
N LEU A 745 16.91 20.82 21.27
CA LEU A 745 16.76 22.25 20.98
C LEU A 745 17.13 22.57 19.52
N LEU A 746 18.24 22.01 19.03
CA LEU A 746 18.64 22.17 17.63
C LEU A 746 17.59 21.61 16.66
N ALA A 747 17.03 20.43 16.95
CA ALA A 747 15.96 19.86 16.12
C ALA A 747 14.71 20.74 16.08
N VAL A 748 14.33 21.36 17.21
CA VAL A 748 13.23 22.34 17.25
C VAL A 748 13.55 23.56 16.41
N THR A 749 14.78 24.09 16.48
CA THR A 749 15.18 25.25 15.66
C THR A 749 15.21 24.95 14.15
N LEU A 750 15.43 23.70 13.77
CA LEU A 750 15.40 23.24 12.37
C LEU A 750 13.98 22.90 11.86
N ASN A 751 12.94 23.20 12.65
CA ASN A 751 11.54 22.96 12.32
C ASN A 751 11.23 21.49 11.93
N VAL A 752 11.89 20.57 12.64
CA VAL A 752 11.74 19.13 12.47
C VAL A 752 10.30 18.71 12.84
N SER A 753 9.71 17.79 12.07
CA SER A 753 8.33 17.34 12.29
C SER A 753 8.14 16.65 13.65
N ALA A 754 6.92 16.68 14.19
CA ALA A 754 6.59 16.07 15.49
C ALA A 754 6.98 14.57 15.57
N TRP A 755 6.80 13.81 14.49
CA TRP A 755 7.21 12.41 14.39
C TRP A 755 8.72 12.23 14.48
N GLN A 756 9.49 13.04 13.76
CA GLN A 756 10.94 13.00 13.81
C GLN A 756 11.48 13.39 15.19
N LEU A 757 10.83 14.35 15.86
CA LEU A 757 11.18 14.74 17.22
C LEU A 757 10.87 13.64 18.25
N ALA A 758 9.72 12.96 18.11
CA ALA A 758 9.40 11.80 18.94
C ALA A 758 10.39 10.63 18.72
N ALA A 759 10.78 10.37 17.48
CA ALA A 759 11.78 9.36 17.15
C ALA A 759 13.16 9.71 17.76
N LEU A 760 13.55 10.97 17.69
CA LEU A 760 14.78 11.48 18.30
C LEU A 760 14.79 11.28 19.82
N LEU A 761 13.70 11.64 20.51
CA LEU A 761 13.56 11.45 21.96
C LEU A 761 13.63 9.97 22.34
N LEU A 762 12.97 9.09 21.58
CA LEU A 762 13.06 7.65 21.77
C LEU A 762 14.50 7.17 21.63
N ALA A 763 15.21 7.55 20.57
CA ALA A 763 16.60 7.17 20.35
C ALA A 763 17.54 7.64 21.49
N LEU A 764 17.31 8.84 22.04
CA LEU A 764 18.07 9.40 23.16
C LEU A 764 17.74 8.74 24.52
N SER A 765 16.53 8.18 24.67
CA SER A 765 16.15 7.50 25.92
C SER A 765 16.96 6.23 26.20
N GLY A 766 17.38 5.50 25.15
CA GLY A 766 18.12 4.24 25.26
C GLY A 766 19.44 4.37 26.02
N PRO A 767 20.37 5.25 25.59
CA PRO A 767 21.62 5.48 26.30
C PRO A 767 21.42 6.07 27.71
N ALA A 768 20.39 6.89 27.93
CA ALA A 768 20.04 7.39 29.25
C ALA A 768 19.67 6.24 30.21
N ILE A 769 18.82 5.31 29.78
CA ILE A 769 18.45 4.12 30.54
C ILE A 769 19.68 3.24 30.80
N ALA A 770 20.56 3.08 29.80
CA ALA A 770 21.81 2.31 29.96
C ALA A 770 22.72 2.90 31.04
N LEU A 771 22.94 4.22 31.04
CA LEU A 771 23.73 4.91 32.07
C LEU A 771 23.11 4.79 33.46
N LEU A 772 21.78 4.90 33.55
CA LEU A 772 21.05 4.73 34.80
C LEU A 772 21.22 3.31 35.36
N LEU A 773 21.09 2.27 34.52
CA LEU A 773 21.31 0.88 34.91
C LEU A 773 22.75 0.64 35.40
N LEU A 774 23.75 1.23 34.74
CA LEU A 774 25.15 1.14 35.15
C LEU A 774 25.45 1.84 36.47
N SER A 775 24.75 2.94 36.77
CA SER A 775 24.95 3.73 37.98
C SER A 775 24.40 3.06 39.25
N ARG A 776 23.35 2.24 39.11
CA ARG A 776 22.65 1.59 40.24
C ARG A 776 23.24 0.24 40.64
N GLN A 777 24.03 -0.38 39.78
CA GLN A 777 24.50 -1.76 39.95
C GLN A 777 25.93 -1.78 40.54
N PRO A 778 26.20 -2.64 41.54
CA PRO A 778 27.53 -2.73 42.15
C PRO A 778 28.57 -3.23 41.15
N VAL A 779 29.81 -2.77 41.33
CA VAL A 779 30.97 -3.34 40.65
C VAL A 779 31.21 -4.70 41.30
N GLY A 780 31.29 -5.78 40.50
CA GLY A 780 31.67 -7.09 41.03
C GLY A 780 33.01 -7.05 41.80
N HIS A 781 33.40 -8.16 42.40
CA HIS A 781 34.66 -8.24 43.16
C HIS A 781 35.62 -9.25 42.55
N ILE A 782 36.92 -8.96 42.64
CA ILE A 782 37.98 -9.87 42.18
C ILE A 782 38.93 -10.13 43.35
N GLY A 783 39.07 -11.40 43.72
CA GLY A 783 40.05 -11.89 44.68
C GLY A 783 41.12 -12.72 43.99
N VAL A 784 42.38 -12.59 44.43
CA VAL A 784 43.52 -13.35 43.91
C VAL A 784 43.99 -14.34 44.99
N LEU A 785 44.12 -15.61 44.61
CA LEU A 785 44.57 -16.72 45.47
C LEU A 785 45.65 -17.54 44.74
N GLY A 786 46.91 -17.12 44.86
CA GLY A 786 48.02 -17.71 44.09
C GLY A 786 47.77 -17.61 42.58
N ASP A 787 47.75 -18.75 41.88
CA ASP A 787 47.45 -18.84 40.44
C ASP A 787 45.95 -18.96 40.11
N ARG A 788 45.07 -18.86 41.13
CA ARG A 788 43.61 -18.92 40.97
C ARG A 788 42.97 -17.54 41.22
N LEU A 789 41.87 -17.28 40.52
CA LEU A 789 41.06 -16.07 40.68
C LEU A 789 39.68 -16.42 41.23
N LEU A 790 39.24 -15.65 42.21
CA LEU A 790 37.89 -15.63 42.73
C LEU A 790 37.14 -14.46 42.07
N LEU A 791 36.14 -14.77 41.27
CA LEU A 791 35.27 -13.75 40.67
C LEU A 791 33.94 -13.71 41.40
N VAL A 792 33.48 -12.52 41.75
CA VAL A 792 32.14 -12.25 42.28
C VAL A 792 31.41 -11.32 41.31
N ASP A 793 30.30 -11.77 40.75
CA ASP A 793 29.49 -10.98 39.81
C ASP A 793 28.65 -9.91 40.54
N HIS A 794 28.08 -8.96 39.79
CA HIS A 794 27.15 -7.93 40.28
C HIS A 794 25.94 -8.48 41.06
N SER A 795 25.57 -9.74 40.81
CA SER A 795 24.50 -10.46 41.52
C SER A 795 24.92 -11.07 42.86
N GLY A 796 26.21 -10.99 43.22
CA GLY A 796 26.76 -11.61 44.43
C GLY A 796 27.06 -13.10 44.30
N GLN A 797 26.99 -13.68 43.10
CA GLN A 797 27.45 -15.07 42.88
C GLN A 797 28.97 -15.11 42.76
N TYR A 798 29.62 -16.11 43.37
CA TYR A 798 31.07 -16.30 43.32
C TYR A 798 31.51 -17.65 42.74
N HIS A 799 32.69 -17.67 42.11
CA HIS A 799 33.37 -18.89 41.68
C HIS A 799 34.89 -18.68 41.70
N LEU A 800 35.61 -19.70 42.19
CA LEU A 800 37.07 -19.78 42.21
C LEU A 800 37.56 -20.71 41.08
N ALA A 801 38.47 -20.25 40.23
CA ALA A 801 39.12 -21.10 39.22
C ALA A 801 40.47 -20.53 38.77
N GLY A 802 41.32 -21.38 38.19
CA GLY A 802 42.59 -20.98 37.54
C GLY A 802 42.80 -21.72 36.21
N GLY A 803 43.85 -21.34 35.48
CA GLY A 803 44.23 -21.98 34.22
C GLY A 803 43.13 -21.92 33.14
N PRO A 804 42.86 -23.01 32.39
CA PRO A 804 42.02 -23.00 31.20
C PRO A 804 40.53 -22.74 31.46
N ARG A 805 40.07 -22.77 32.72
CA ARG A 805 38.69 -22.42 33.10
C ARG A 805 38.47 -20.92 33.21
N LEU A 806 39.54 -20.14 33.33
CA LEU A 806 39.48 -18.69 33.29
C LEU A 806 39.38 -18.25 31.82
N HIS A 807 38.35 -17.49 31.51
CA HIS A 807 38.06 -17.00 30.17
C HIS A 807 38.16 -15.48 30.15
N TYR A 808 38.84 -14.90 29.16
CA TYR A 808 38.95 -13.45 29.05
C TYR A 808 38.67 -12.92 27.64
N ARG A 809 38.15 -11.69 27.57
CA ARG A 809 38.05 -10.92 26.34
C ARG A 809 37.97 -9.43 26.63
N GLY A 810 38.99 -8.69 26.20
CA GLY A 810 39.02 -7.23 26.42
C GLY A 810 38.92 -6.92 27.92
N PRO A 811 37.98 -6.07 28.36
CA PRO A 811 37.80 -5.73 29.77
C PRO A 811 36.93 -6.75 30.54
N PHE A 812 36.62 -7.92 29.98
CA PHE A 812 35.77 -8.92 30.64
C PHE A 812 36.59 -10.15 31.06
N LEU A 813 36.42 -10.54 32.32
CA LEU A 813 36.90 -11.79 32.87
C LEU A 813 35.70 -12.67 33.20
N SER A 814 35.76 -13.96 32.91
CA SER A 814 34.68 -14.88 33.24
C SER A 814 35.17 -16.24 33.69
N ILE A 815 34.45 -16.84 34.63
CA ILE A 815 34.59 -18.23 35.04
C ILE A 815 33.18 -18.82 34.94
N ASP A 816 33.00 -19.80 34.05
CA ASP A 816 31.69 -20.36 33.71
C ASP A 816 30.65 -19.26 33.43
N ASP A 817 29.64 -19.03 34.27
CA ASP A 817 28.62 -17.98 34.09
C ASP A 817 28.92 -16.65 34.78
N ILE A 818 29.92 -16.61 35.64
CA ILE A 818 30.27 -15.42 36.40
C ILE A 818 31.13 -14.54 35.52
N VAL A 819 30.63 -13.35 35.18
CA VAL A 819 31.34 -12.38 34.35
C VAL A 819 31.58 -11.12 35.14
N VAL A 820 32.84 -10.72 35.28
CA VAL A 820 33.23 -9.47 35.94
C VAL A 820 33.82 -8.53 34.91
N TYR A 821 33.33 -7.29 34.92
CA TYR A 821 33.86 -6.21 34.10
C TYR A 821 35.05 -5.54 34.81
N ALA A 822 36.25 -5.75 34.28
CA ALA A 822 37.52 -5.22 34.80
C ALA A 822 37.69 -3.70 34.56
N GLY A 823 36.93 -3.13 33.62
CA GLY A 823 36.98 -1.69 33.31
C GLY A 823 37.71 -1.36 32.01
N ASN A 824 37.36 -0.22 31.40
CA ASN A 824 38.10 0.39 30.29
C ASN A 824 38.30 1.89 30.54
N ARG A 825 38.90 2.61 29.59
CA ARG A 825 39.18 4.05 29.73
C ARG A 825 37.93 4.92 29.90
N LEU A 826 36.80 4.52 29.32
CA LEU A 826 35.53 5.26 29.37
C LEU A 826 34.68 4.90 30.59
N LEU A 827 34.81 3.67 31.07
CA LEU A 827 34.06 3.09 32.19
C LEU A 827 35.04 2.33 33.09
N PRO A 828 35.79 3.02 33.96
CA PRO A 828 36.72 2.36 34.86
C PRO A 828 35.94 1.61 35.96
N ALA A 829 36.30 0.34 36.19
CA ALA A 829 35.69 -0.49 37.23
C ALA A 829 36.70 -0.79 38.35
N PHE A 830 37.90 -1.19 37.97
CA PHE A 830 39.03 -1.41 38.88
C PHE A 830 40.21 -0.52 38.49
N SER A 831 41.10 -0.30 39.45
CA SER A 831 42.32 0.47 39.23
C SER A 831 43.27 -0.29 38.28
N PRO A 832 43.82 0.35 37.23
CA PRO A 832 44.56 -0.36 36.18
C PRO A 832 45.91 -0.91 36.65
N ALA A 833 46.55 -0.28 37.64
CA ALA A 833 47.87 -0.71 38.13
C ALA A 833 47.83 -2.03 38.92
N PRO A 834 46.91 -2.24 39.90
CA PRO A 834 46.73 -3.54 40.54
C PRO A 834 46.24 -4.63 39.59
N LEU A 835 45.40 -4.27 38.62
CA LEU A 835 44.88 -5.20 37.60
C LEU A 835 46.03 -5.80 36.77
N GLN A 836 46.94 -4.95 36.29
CA GLN A 836 48.11 -5.39 35.51
C GLN A 836 49.17 -6.12 36.35
N ARG A 837 49.29 -5.84 37.65
CA ARG A 837 50.28 -6.52 38.51
C ARG A 837 49.82 -7.87 39.03
N HIS A 838 48.53 -8.05 39.32
CA HIS A 838 48.03 -9.24 40.03
C HIS A 838 47.11 -10.15 39.21
N ILE A 839 46.47 -9.66 38.15
CA ILE A 839 45.59 -10.48 37.30
C ILE A 839 46.33 -11.00 36.06
N SER A 840 47.28 -10.25 35.50
CA SER A 840 48.05 -10.68 34.32
C SER A 840 48.75 -12.03 34.49
N PRO A 841 49.41 -12.33 35.64
CA PRO A 841 50.09 -13.61 35.84
C PRO A 841 49.15 -14.85 35.81
N PRO A 842 48.03 -14.91 36.57
CA PRO A 842 47.07 -16.01 36.44
C PRO A 842 46.26 -15.98 35.13
N ALA A 843 46.17 -14.83 34.45
CA ALA A 843 45.57 -14.72 33.12
C ALA A 843 46.45 -15.30 31.99
N LEU A 844 47.73 -15.62 32.23
CA LEU A 844 48.60 -16.27 31.25
C LEU A 844 48.14 -17.71 30.92
N GLY A 845 47.44 -18.38 31.84
CA GLY A 845 46.80 -19.68 31.61
C GLY A 845 45.35 -19.61 31.11
N ALA A 846 44.79 -18.41 30.92
CA ALA A 846 43.39 -18.19 30.57
C ALA A 846 43.13 -18.31 29.07
N ILE A 847 41.93 -18.77 28.69
CA ILE A 847 41.53 -18.91 27.29
C ILE A 847 40.89 -17.61 26.79
N ARG A 848 41.38 -17.09 25.67
CA ARG A 848 40.76 -15.96 24.96
C ARG A 848 39.51 -16.45 24.22
N VAL A 849 38.36 -15.86 24.51
CA VAL A 849 37.07 -16.27 23.93
C VAL A 849 36.56 -15.26 22.89
N ASP A 850 35.71 -15.70 21.98
CA ASP A 850 35.09 -14.83 20.97
C ASP A 850 34.07 -13.86 21.59
N HIS A 851 33.76 -12.78 20.85
CA HIS A 851 32.83 -11.75 21.33
C HIS A 851 31.40 -12.29 21.55
N LYS A 852 30.95 -13.26 20.74
CA LYS A 852 29.58 -13.78 20.83
C LYS A 852 29.40 -14.55 22.13
N THR A 853 30.41 -15.33 22.51
CA THR A 853 30.38 -16.05 23.80
C THR A 853 30.25 -15.10 24.99
N ILE A 854 31.05 -14.03 25.03
CA ILE A 854 30.97 -13.05 26.14
C ILE A 854 29.65 -12.30 26.12
N ALA A 855 29.14 -11.89 24.95
CA ALA A 855 27.83 -11.24 24.84
C ALA A 855 26.69 -12.12 25.39
N ILE A 856 26.74 -13.43 25.12
CA ILE A 856 25.74 -14.39 25.62
C ILE A 856 25.86 -14.62 27.11
N LYS A 857 27.09 -14.73 27.63
CA LYS A 857 27.31 -14.84 29.08
C LYS A 857 26.83 -13.59 29.82
N LEU A 858 27.09 -12.40 29.28
CA LEU A 858 26.57 -11.14 29.82
C LEU A 858 25.03 -11.07 29.77
N LEU A 859 24.41 -11.61 28.72
CA LEU A 859 22.96 -11.69 28.62
C LEU A 859 22.37 -12.68 29.63
N GLU A 860 23.04 -13.81 29.87
CA GLU A 860 22.59 -14.83 30.82
C GLU A 860 22.71 -14.37 32.27
N SER A 861 23.83 -13.72 32.63
CA SER A 861 24.00 -13.13 33.96
C SER A 861 23.15 -11.87 34.15
N ARG A 862 22.49 -11.37 33.10
CA ARG A 862 21.74 -10.09 33.08
C ARG A 862 22.62 -8.90 33.46
N HIS A 863 23.89 -8.96 33.06
CA HIS A 863 24.86 -7.93 33.36
C HIS A 863 24.38 -6.54 32.87
N PRO A 864 24.57 -5.46 33.65
CA PRO A 864 24.04 -4.13 33.34
C PRO A 864 24.45 -3.59 31.97
N LEU A 865 25.67 -3.91 31.52
CA LEU A 865 26.14 -3.56 30.18
C LEU A 865 25.32 -4.22 29.05
N ALA A 866 24.90 -5.48 29.23
CA ALA A 866 24.06 -6.16 28.24
C ALA A 866 22.62 -5.61 28.26
N LEU A 867 22.06 -5.37 29.46
CA LEU A 867 20.74 -4.74 29.59
C LEU A 867 20.72 -3.32 29.00
N GLY A 868 21.79 -2.54 29.22
CA GLY A 868 21.96 -1.22 28.61
C GLY A 868 22.05 -1.28 27.09
N ALA A 869 22.81 -2.23 26.53
CA ALA A 869 22.88 -2.44 25.09
C ALA A 869 21.51 -2.83 24.48
N ILE A 870 20.73 -3.66 25.18
CA ILE A 870 19.36 -4.00 24.78
C ILE A 870 18.45 -2.77 24.81
N ALA A 871 18.53 -1.95 25.86
CA ALA A 871 17.74 -0.73 25.96
C ALA A 871 18.05 0.24 24.82
N ILE A 872 19.32 0.41 24.46
CA ILE A 872 19.75 1.22 23.31
C ILE A 872 19.18 0.65 22.01
N ALA A 873 19.34 -0.66 21.77
CA ALA A 873 18.85 -1.30 20.54
C ALA A 873 17.32 -1.25 20.42
N ALA A 874 16.60 -1.40 21.53
CA ALA A 874 15.13 -1.32 21.56
C ALA A 874 14.65 0.12 21.30
N ALA A 875 15.29 1.10 21.92
CA ALA A 875 15.00 2.51 21.73
C ALA A 875 15.26 2.97 20.28
N THR A 876 16.38 2.56 19.68
CA THR A 876 16.69 2.88 18.28
C THR A 876 15.75 2.15 17.31
N ALA A 877 15.41 0.88 17.56
CA ALA A 877 14.43 0.17 16.76
C ALA A 877 13.04 0.83 16.81
N ALA A 878 12.60 1.27 17.99
CA ALA A 878 11.35 2.00 18.16
C ALA A 878 11.37 3.36 17.43
N ALA A 879 12.49 4.08 17.47
CA ALA A 879 12.66 5.34 16.74
C ALA A 879 12.60 5.13 15.21
N VAL A 880 13.32 4.13 14.68
CA VAL A 880 13.29 3.79 13.25
C VAL A 880 11.88 3.37 12.84
N LEU A 881 11.19 2.58 13.66
CA LEU A 881 9.81 2.17 13.40
C LEU A 881 8.88 3.37 13.31
N LEU A 882 9.04 4.34 14.20
CA LEU A 882 8.22 5.56 14.22
C LEU A 882 8.46 6.42 12.97
N LEU A 883 9.69 6.48 12.47
CA LEU A 883 10.01 7.13 11.19
C LEU A 883 9.46 6.38 9.97
N LEU A 884 9.44 5.05 10.01
CA LEU A 884 8.82 4.25 8.94
C LEU A 884 7.30 4.46 8.92
N LEU A 885 6.67 4.53 10.09
CA LEU A 885 5.24 4.84 10.20
C LEU A 885 4.92 6.24 9.67
N GLN A 886 5.79 7.23 9.88
CA GLN A 886 5.60 8.57 9.30
C GLN A 886 5.53 8.56 7.77
N ARG A 887 6.21 7.64 7.07
CA ARG A 887 6.09 7.55 5.60
C ARG A 887 4.77 6.93 5.14
N LEU A 888 4.03 6.29 6.05
CA LEU A 888 2.78 5.60 5.78
C LEU A 888 1.54 6.43 6.13
N PHE A 889 1.66 7.42 7.03
CA PHE A 889 0.57 8.28 7.51
C PHE A 889 0.69 9.70 6.93
#